data_AF-A0A522J1K3-F1
#
_entry.id   AF-A0A522J1K3-F1
#
_cell.length_a   1.000
_cell.length_b   1.000
_cell.length_c   1.000
_cell.angle_alpha   90.00
_cell.angle_beta   90.00
_cell.angle_gamma   90.00
#
_symmetry.space_group_name_H-M   'P 1'
#
loop_
_entity.id
_entity.type
_entity.pdbx_description
1 polymer ?
#
loop_
_entity_poly.entity_id
_entity_poly.type
_entity_poly.pdbx_seq_one_letter_code
_entity_poly.pdbx_strand_id
1 'polypeptide(L)'
;MGYRDTDRCRRLPPIGSRGLRPYCACRMCCRRMLPILLLLIFGLPVANGAASNAVGSDPAAVSGTPSITFYYGNEPPVNMLSQFDWIVVEAAGVKPLQLSQLRAHGSVVFAYVSLGEQEHWRSGAQPCGGQCPTLGPNRAWDTSVIDLTQPGWSNYIVNQRIGALWKQGYRAFFLDTLDSFTLYAKDKAQVAAQRAALAALIRRIHDTYPGVKLLLNRGFDVLPEIHDVVAGVVAESLFRQWDASGKAYTPVSPADSEWLLGKLREVQQRWHLPVAVIDYLPPKDREASRADARRIAALGFTPWVSNAALDEMGVGAIEAMPREVLMLYELSADDPTDDVANHGVNLDAALPLEYMGYVPVYHDMADPLPADTLTGRYAGIVAWFPDRVRHDPHAYTRWLLKQMDDGVPVAFIGDPGVPLAGPLLEKMGLRLAASVDAGRLRVLSHDDLLGFETFPPVVPPDDGGYVPVRADVHAHLWLQAGHGERLSPVLTGPWGGIALNPWVLNSSPLTDQVDNGEGGGSGIQDRWILDPFKFFRTALHLPDMPVVDATTENGSRIATAHIDGDGFASRANVPGTPFAGQVIRDRILKRFDFPTTVSVITGAIRSDGLFPEIAPQLQALARSIFRLRNVEIASHTYSHPFDWHEMQPGMASGAHNLPLKGYRYSLKREIDGSVRYIDTHLAPPGKRVKVLLWSGDALPPAQAVAMTDALGIANMNGGVTDVTWRNHSITNVSPMTRPAGAWTQVYAPVINDNVFTNGYKGPYWGFARVLQTFELTDMPRRLKPVTIYYHFFSGTRPGATDAIAKAYEYALSHQTLPMFESAYYALVMDYRRIGVARALDGSWIISGATQDRTLRLGPNEWPDLAASKGVVGVRTIPQGNYVALSGADRVVLKLRSEPPEHPYLQRANGRVAAFRRTDGGFDLKLKGEVPLRATLAQVGDCRVSAPGARQTRQPDSGVQLDWGNRETGDATVLCR
;
A
#
# COMPACT_ATOMS: atom_id res chain seq x y z
N MET A 1 44.36 -18.39 -24.21
CA MET A 1 45.82 -18.31 -23.99
C MET A 1 46.10 -17.28 -22.91
N GLY A 2 47.21 -17.40 -22.18
CA GLY A 2 47.33 -16.86 -20.83
C GLY A 2 47.41 -15.33 -20.71
N TYR A 3 46.87 -14.82 -19.61
CA TYR A 3 47.16 -13.50 -19.03
C TYR A 3 48.55 -13.51 -18.37
N ARG A 4 49.31 -12.41 -18.51
CA ARG A 4 50.37 -12.00 -17.56
C ARG A 4 50.57 -10.48 -17.55
N ASP A 5 50.67 -9.96 -16.33
CA ASP A 5 51.45 -8.80 -15.86
C ASP A 5 51.48 -7.49 -16.69
N THR A 6 51.08 -6.38 -16.05
CA THR A 6 52.08 -5.61 -15.26
C THR A 6 51.47 -4.48 -14.43
N ASP A 7 51.84 -4.46 -13.15
CA ASP A 7 51.76 -3.28 -12.28
C ASP A 7 52.71 -2.16 -12.74
N ARG A 8 52.32 -0.90 -12.51
CA ARG A 8 53.23 0.12 -11.93
C ARG A 8 52.52 1.42 -11.53
N CYS A 9 52.41 1.59 -10.22
CA CYS A 9 52.10 2.87 -9.59
C CYS A 9 53.29 3.86 -9.69
N ARG A 10 53.05 5.14 -10.02
CA ARG A 10 53.95 6.26 -9.68
C ARG A 10 53.14 7.49 -9.27
N ARG A 11 53.69 8.26 -8.33
CA ARG A 11 53.00 9.29 -7.52
C ARG A 11 53.71 10.65 -7.68
N LEU A 12 52.95 11.74 -7.46
CA LEU A 12 53.38 13.12 -7.07
C LEU A 12 54.01 14.02 -8.15
N PRO A 13 53.99 15.38 -7.99
CA PRO A 13 53.04 16.26 -7.27
C PRO A 13 52.65 17.55 -8.10
N PRO A 14 52.00 18.60 -7.53
CA PRO A 14 51.28 19.61 -8.31
C PRO A 14 51.95 21.00 -8.43
N ILE A 15 51.49 21.80 -9.39
CA ILE A 15 51.71 23.26 -9.47
C ILE A 15 50.36 23.91 -9.81
N GLY A 16 50.03 25.04 -9.19
CA GLY A 16 48.72 25.68 -9.36
C GLY A 16 48.76 27.15 -9.77
N SER A 17 47.54 27.70 -9.81
CA SER A 17 47.16 29.00 -9.26
C SER A 17 46.72 30.13 -10.21
N ARG A 18 45.72 30.89 -9.71
CA ARG A 18 45.28 32.26 -10.05
C ARG A 18 44.46 32.45 -11.34
N GLY A 19 43.36 33.23 -11.23
CA GLY A 19 42.64 33.71 -12.42
C GLY A 19 41.26 34.38 -12.27
N LEU A 20 40.97 35.06 -11.16
CA LEU A 20 39.97 36.16 -11.03
C LEU A 20 38.84 36.35 -12.08
N ARG A 21 37.61 36.01 -11.67
CA ARG A 21 36.41 36.90 -11.54
C ARG A 21 35.80 37.62 -12.79
N PRO A 22 34.58 38.20 -12.69
CA PRO A 22 33.54 37.94 -13.68
C PRO A 22 33.13 39.16 -14.53
N TYR A 23 32.22 38.94 -15.48
CA TYR A 23 31.39 40.01 -16.06
C TYR A 23 29.90 39.81 -15.81
N CYS A 24 29.26 40.91 -15.47
CA CYS A 24 27.82 41.11 -15.30
C CYS A 24 27.39 42.23 -16.28
N ALA A 25 26.08 42.55 -16.32
CA ALA A 25 25.45 43.64 -17.08
C ALA A 25 25.29 43.38 -18.61
N CYS A 26 24.22 43.85 -19.29
CA CYS A 26 22.92 44.35 -18.82
C CYS A 26 21.82 44.24 -19.91
N ARG A 27 20.63 44.73 -19.54
CA ARG A 27 19.42 45.02 -20.33
C ARG A 27 19.73 45.92 -21.57
N MET A 28 18.85 46.17 -22.55
CA MET A 28 17.45 46.62 -22.40
C MET A 28 16.72 46.81 -23.76
N CYS A 29 15.38 46.96 -23.71
CA CYS A 29 14.50 47.66 -24.69
C CYS A 29 14.21 47.02 -26.08
N CYS A 30 13.06 47.28 -26.76
CA CYS A 30 11.68 47.61 -26.34
C CYS A 30 10.73 47.70 -27.57
N ARG A 31 9.40 47.41 -27.40
CA ARG A 31 8.25 47.91 -28.24
C ARG A 31 8.15 47.37 -29.70
N ARG A 32 7.02 47.33 -30.46
CA ARG A 32 5.56 47.67 -30.36
C ARG A 32 4.83 47.09 -31.63
N MET A 33 3.50 47.00 -31.84
CA MET A 33 2.27 46.97 -31.00
C MET A 33 1.04 46.44 -31.80
N LEU A 34 0.32 45.44 -31.28
CA LEU A 34 -1.17 45.29 -31.36
C LEU A 34 -1.88 45.05 -32.76
N PRO A 35 -3.23 44.86 -32.86
CA PRO A 35 -3.83 43.78 -33.66
C PRO A 35 -4.92 44.26 -34.64
N ILE A 36 -5.80 43.36 -35.14
CA ILE A 36 -7.20 43.65 -35.46
C ILE A 36 -8.06 42.37 -35.45
N LEU A 37 -9.37 42.55 -35.20
CA LEU A 37 -10.42 41.56 -34.96
C LEU A 37 -11.55 41.77 -35.98
N LEU A 38 -12.22 40.72 -36.47
CA LEU A 38 -13.65 40.83 -36.86
C LEU A 38 -14.37 39.46 -37.00
N LEU A 39 -15.66 39.49 -36.70
CA LEU A 39 -16.61 38.37 -36.66
C LEU A 39 -17.09 37.92 -38.05
N LEU A 40 -17.68 36.73 -38.10
CA LEU A 40 -19.02 36.56 -38.70
C LEU A 40 -19.79 35.39 -38.03
N ILE A 41 -21.11 35.53 -37.96
CA ILE A 41 -22.08 34.65 -37.28
C ILE A 41 -23.07 34.10 -38.33
N PHE A 42 -23.58 32.86 -38.15
CA PHE A 42 -24.91 32.30 -38.49
C PHE A 42 -24.77 30.77 -38.61
N GLY A 43 -25.64 29.89 -38.10
CA GLY A 43 -26.86 30.05 -37.29
C GLY A 43 -27.31 28.71 -36.67
N LEU A 44 -28.27 28.74 -35.73
CA LEU A 44 -28.85 27.58 -35.01
C LEU A 44 -29.84 26.78 -35.90
N PRO A 45 -30.19 25.51 -35.54
CA PRO A 45 -31.31 25.31 -34.63
C PRO A 45 -31.13 24.24 -33.53
N VAL A 46 -31.50 24.64 -32.32
CA VAL A 46 -32.17 23.92 -31.22
C VAL A 46 -32.44 22.41 -31.40
N ALA A 47 -31.95 21.61 -30.43
CA ALA A 47 -32.62 20.41 -29.95
C ALA A 47 -32.47 20.33 -28.41
N ASN A 48 -33.59 20.37 -27.69
CA ASN A 48 -33.61 20.24 -26.22
C ASN A 48 -33.30 18.81 -25.80
N GLY A 49 -32.45 18.64 -24.78
CA GLY A 49 -32.06 17.34 -24.26
C GLY A 49 -31.14 17.46 -23.04
N ALA A 50 -31.57 18.19 -22.02
CA ALA A 50 -30.82 18.32 -20.77
C ALA A 50 -30.85 16.98 -20.00
N ALA A 51 -29.90 16.10 -20.31
CA ALA A 51 -29.57 14.94 -19.49
C ALA A 51 -28.87 15.43 -18.22
N SER A 52 -29.65 15.77 -17.19
CA SER A 52 -29.14 15.96 -15.84
C SER A 52 -28.62 14.62 -15.33
N ASN A 53 -27.30 14.39 -15.49
CA ASN A 53 -26.59 13.36 -14.75
C ASN A 53 -26.56 13.77 -13.27
N ALA A 54 -27.68 13.55 -12.59
CA ALA A 54 -27.76 13.58 -11.15
C ALA A 54 -26.91 12.41 -10.63
N VAL A 55 -25.66 12.72 -10.27
CA VAL A 55 -24.86 11.86 -9.39
C VAL A 55 -25.64 11.80 -8.07
N GLY A 56 -26.37 10.70 -7.88
CA GLY A 56 -27.14 10.45 -6.66
C GLY A 56 -26.20 10.23 -5.49
N SER A 57 -25.75 11.33 -4.87
CA SER A 57 -25.19 11.29 -3.54
C SER A 57 -26.32 11.00 -2.55
N ASP A 58 -26.51 9.73 -2.20
CA ASP A 58 -27.30 9.31 -1.04
C ASP A 58 -26.35 9.05 0.15
N PRO A 59 -26.01 10.08 0.96
CA PRO A 59 -25.33 9.88 2.24
C PRO A 59 -26.33 9.37 3.28
N ALA A 60 -26.89 8.18 3.05
CA ALA A 60 -27.91 7.59 3.90
C ALA A 60 -27.30 6.95 5.16
N ALA A 61 -27.08 7.81 6.16
CA ALA A 61 -27.07 7.54 7.60
C ALA A 61 -26.29 6.30 8.12
N VAL A 62 -25.15 6.57 8.75
CA VAL A 62 -25.03 6.28 10.20
C VAL A 62 -25.51 7.54 10.93
N SER A 63 -26.15 7.40 12.08
CA SER A 63 -26.79 8.52 12.79
C SER A 63 -25.79 9.54 13.35
N GLY A 64 -25.87 10.78 12.86
CA GLY A 64 -25.70 11.98 13.71
C GLY A 64 -24.46 12.86 13.51
N THR A 65 -23.26 12.29 13.43
CA THR A 65 -22.02 13.09 13.56
C THR A 65 -20.87 12.51 12.72
N PRO A 66 -20.06 13.34 12.01
CA PRO A 66 -18.89 12.86 11.27
C PRO A 66 -17.82 12.26 12.19
N SER A 67 -17.11 11.24 11.72
CA SER A 67 -15.90 10.74 12.38
C SER A 67 -14.74 11.73 12.22
N ILE A 68 -13.88 11.82 13.23
CA ILE A 68 -12.76 12.77 13.25
C ILE A 68 -11.45 12.08 13.68
N THR A 69 -10.33 12.58 13.15
CA THR A 69 -8.97 12.22 13.56
C THR A 69 -8.08 13.47 13.57
N PHE A 70 -7.05 13.47 14.42
CA PHE A 70 -6.04 14.53 14.54
C PHE A 70 -4.65 13.91 14.37
N TYR A 71 -3.80 14.50 13.51
CA TYR A 71 -2.43 14.03 13.31
C TYR A 71 -1.46 15.20 13.04
N TYR A 72 -0.58 15.48 14.00
CA TYR A 72 0.44 16.53 13.95
C TYR A 72 1.88 16.00 13.81
N GLY A 73 2.04 14.68 13.65
CA GLY A 73 3.33 14.06 13.31
C GLY A 73 3.88 14.51 11.95
N ASN A 74 5.17 14.26 11.74
CA ASN A 74 5.92 14.71 10.56
C ASN A 74 5.56 13.92 9.29
N GLU A 75 5.14 12.67 9.44
CA GLU A 75 4.79 11.77 8.35
C GLU A 75 3.34 11.27 8.45
N PRO A 76 2.34 12.01 7.93
CA PRO A 76 0.94 11.62 8.04
C PRO A 76 0.64 10.28 7.35
N PRO A 77 0.10 9.26 8.05
CA PRO A 77 -0.25 7.97 7.46
C PRO A 77 -1.52 8.08 6.60
N VAL A 78 -1.33 8.54 5.37
CA VAL A 78 -2.39 8.94 4.43
C VAL A 78 -3.50 7.90 4.29
N ASN A 79 -3.15 6.62 4.09
CA ASN A 79 -4.10 5.53 3.90
C ASN A 79 -5.02 5.31 5.13
N MET A 80 -4.50 5.59 6.34
CA MET A 80 -5.27 5.43 7.58
C MET A 80 -6.14 6.66 7.83
N LEU A 81 -5.58 7.86 7.66
CA LEU A 81 -6.30 9.12 7.86
C LEU A 81 -7.45 9.29 6.85
N SER A 82 -7.31 8.85 5.60
CA SER A 82 -8.36 8.95 4.56
C SER A 82 -9.62 8.11 4.83
N GLN A 83 -9.67 7.35 5.93
CA GLN A 83 -10.86 6.59 6.35
C GLN A 83 -11.84 7.43 7.20
N PHE A 84 -11.41 8.60 7.67
CA PHE A 84 -12.19 9.48 8.53
C PHE A 84 -12.92 10.55 7.72
N ASP A 85 -14.07 11.01 8.20
CA ASP A 85 -14.86 12.04 7.52
C ASP A 85 -14.17 13.40 7.62
N TRP A 86 -13.67 13.74 8.82
CA TRP A 86 -12.90 14.95 9.13
C TRP A 86 -11.49 14.58 9.59
N ILE A 87 -10.48 15.25 9.03
CA ILE A 87 -9.06 14.98 9.29
C ILE A 87 -8.41 16.31 9.65
N VAL A 88 -7.83 16.42 10.85
CA VAL A 88 -7.14 17.65 11.30
C VAL A 88 -5.63 17.41 11.30
N VAL A 89 -4.88 18.28 10.63
CA VAL A 89 -3.43 18.10 10.40
C VAL A 89 -2.62 19.36 10.61
N GLU A 90 -1.37 19.18 11.02
CA GLU A 90 -0.34 20.19 10.88
C GLU A 90 0.06 20.29 9.39
N ALA A 91 -0.34 21.39 8.74
CA ALA A 91 -0.17 21.54 7.30
C ALA A 91 1.30 21.55 6.84
N ALA A 92 2.25 21.88 7.71
CA ALA A 92 3.69 21.81 7.40
C ALA A 92 4.18 20.37 7.11
N GLY A 93 3.55 19.34 7.69
CA GLY A 93 3.89 17.93 7.47
C GLY A 93 3.24 17.31 6.22
N VAL A 94 2.35 18.03 5.52
CA VAL A 94 1.53 17.45 4.43
C VAL A 94 2.01 17.92 3.05
N LYS A 95 2.54 17.00 2.24
CA LYS A 95 2.93 17.28 0.84
C LYS A 95 1.67 17.43 -0.04
N PRO A 96 1.69 18.21 -1.15
CA PRO A 96 0.51 18.44 -1.99
C PRO A 96 -0.16 17.17 -2.56
N LEU A 97 0.63 16.13 -2.86
CA LEU A 97 0.10 14.84 -3.29
C LEU A 97 -0.64 14.13 -2.14
N GLN A 98 -0.08 14.14 -0.93
CA GLN A 98 -0.72 13.58 0.27
C GLN A 98 -2.04 14.31 0.59
N LEU A 99 -2.08 15.65 0.48
CA LEU A 99 -3.32 16.42 0.66
C LEU A 99 -4.41 16.02 -0.36
N SER A 100 -4.01 15.64 -1.57
CA SER A 100 -4.94 15.16 -2.61
C SER A 100 -5.43 13.74 -2.31
N GLN A 101 -4.53 12.86 -1.85
CA GLN A 101 -4.85 11.48 -1.46
C GLN A 101 -5.74 11.42 -0.22
N LEU A 102 -5.47 12.22 0.82
CA LEU A 102 -6.31 12.34 2.02
C LEU A 102 -7.77 12.69 1.71
N ARG A 103 -8.03 13.34 0.56
CA ARG A 103 -9.37 13.76 0.11
C ARG A 103 -10.00 12.81 -0.90
N ALA A 104 -9.29 11.78 -1.35
CA ALA A 104 -9.71 10.92 -2.46
C ALA A 104 -11.07 10.24 -2.19
N HIS A 105 -11.37 9.94 -0.93
CA HIS A 105 -12.61 9.27 -0.51
C HIS A 105 -13.61 10.22 0.19
N GLY A 106 -13.52 11.53 -0.08
CA GLY A 106 -14.49 12.55 0.35
C GLY A 106 -14.19 13.27 1.67
N SER A 107 -13.10 12.93 2.35
CA SER A 107 -12.72 13.50 3.65
C SER A 107 -12.44 15.00 3.60
N VAL A 108 -12.84 15.71 4.66
CA VAL A 108 -12.57 17.14 4.86
C VAL A 108 -11.27 17.30 5.65
N VAL A 109 -10.22 17.78 4.99
CA VAL A 109 -8.91 18.02 5.64
C VAL A 109 -8.83 19.46 6.15
N PHE A 110 -8.82 19.62 7.47
CA PHE A 110 -8.64 20.87 8.22
C PHE A 110 -7.15 21.10 8.50
N ALA A 111 -6.63 22.29 8.19
CA ALA A 111 -5.30 22.71 8.65
C ALA A 111 -5.38 23.35 10.03
N TYR A 112 -4.46 23.01 10.93
CA TYR A 112 -4.30 23.67 12.23
C TYR A 112 -3.87 25.14 12.10
N VAL A 113 -4.57 26.03 12.83
CA VAL A 113 -4.26 27.46 12.94
C VAL A 113 -4.54 27.96 14.35
N SER A 114 -3.49 28.27 15.11
CA SER A 114 -3.60 29.06 16.35
C SER A 114 -4.07 30.49 16.04
N LEU A 115 -5.09 30.99 16.75
CA LEU A 115 -5.63 32.34 16.58
C LEU A 115 -5.31 33.29 17.75
N GLY A 116 -5.22 32.77 18.98
CA GLY A 116 -4.93 33.53 20.20
C GLY A 116 -3.44 33.69 20.50
N GLU A 117 -2.58 32.86 19.89
CA GLU A 117 -1.16 32.77 20.26
C GLU A 117 -0.23 32.80 19.03
N GLN A 118 0.98 33.34 19.23
CA GLN A 118 2.09 33.26 18.30
C GLN A 118 3.05 32.14 18.71
N GLU A 119 3.23 31.18 17.81
CA GLU A 119 4.10 30.01 17.96
C GLU A 119 5.56 30.37 17.61
N HIS A 120 6.51 30.16 18.53
CA HIS A 120 7.90 30.59 18.33
C HIS A 120 8.70 29.70 17.37
N TRP A 121 8.32 28.44 17.19
CA TRP A 121 9.02 27.46 16.35
C TRP A 121 8.70 27.57 14.85
N ARG A 122 7.65 28.32 14.45
CA ARG A 122 7.26 28.40 13.04
C ARG A 122 8.16 29.34 12.25
N SER A 123 8.79 28.79 11.21
CA SER A 123 9.49 29.59 10.20
C SER A 123 8.48 30.32 9.29
N GLY A 124 8.72 31.60 9.00
CA GLY A 124 7.82 32.37 8.14
C GLY A 124 7.95 33.89 8.27
N ALA A 125 6.98 34.60 7.72
CA ALA A 125 6.85 36.04 7.86
C ALA A 125 6.52 36.42 9.30
N GLN A 126 7.30 37.32 9.90
CA GLN A 126 7.09 37.79 11.26
C GLN A 126 5.77 38.56 11.36
N PRO A 127 4.83 38.15 12.24
CA PRO A 127 3.54 38.81 12.36
C PRO A 127 3.72 40.24 12.89
N CYS A 128 2.86 41.16 12.44
CA CYS A 128 2.99 42.61 12.68
C CYS A 128 4.37 43.22 12.37
N GLY A 129 5.20 42.58 11.51
CA GLY A 129 6.57 43.04 11.24
C GLY A 129 7.58 42.72 12.35
N GLY A 130 7.29 41.76 13.23
CA GLY A 130 8.14 41.32 14.34
C GLY A 130 7.85 42.00 15.68
N GLN A 131 6.77 42.78 15.77
CA GLN A 131 6.36 43.52 16.97
C GLN A 131 4.84 43.48 17.18
N CYS A 132 4.22 42.30 17.15
CA CYS A 132 2.82 42.20 17.60
C CYS A 132 2.74 42.48 19.11
N PRO A 133 1.82 43.34 19.58
CA PRO A 133 1.56 43.49 21.00
C PRO A 133 1.04 42.17 21.60
N THR A 134 1.71 41.71 22.65
CA THR A 134 1.38 40.49 23.39
C THR A 134 0.76 40.84 24.73
N LEU A 135 -0.16 40.00 25.21
CA LEU A 135 -0.68 40.06 26.57
C LEU A 135 0.29 39.39 27.57
N GLY A 136 1.04 38.37 27.12
CA GLY A 136 2.11 37.73 27.87
C GLY A 136 2.49 36.34 27.33
N PRO A 137 3.54 35.69 27.88
CA PRO A 137 4.03 34.40 27.40
C PRO A 137 3.28 33.20 27.98
N ASN A 138 2.85 32.26 27.13
CA ASN A 138 2.34 30.96 27.58
C ASN A 138 3.49 29.94 27.63
N ARG A 139 4.14 29.86 28.80
CA ARG A 139 5.35 29.05 29.02
C ARG A 139 5.15 27.54 28.91
N ALA A 140 3.91 27.04 29.02
CA ALA A 140 3.63 25.62 28.89
C ALA A 140 3.84 25.12 27.45
N TRP A 141 3.69 26.02 26.46
CA TRP A 141 3.69 25.69 25.05
C TRP A 141 4.74 26.45 24.22
N ASP A 142 5.58 27.28 24.85
CA ASP A 142 6.54 28.20 24.17
C ASP A 142 5.89 29.10 23.10
N THR A 143 4.78 29.74 23.50
CA THR A 143 4.05 30.70 22.66
C THR A 143 3.89 32.05 23.36
N SER A 144 3.48 33.06 22.60
CA SER A 144 3.06 34.37 23.14
C SER A 144 1.57 34.61 22.90
N VAL A 145 0.80 34.89 23.95
CA VAL A 145 -0.62 35.27 23.85
C VAL A 145 -0.71 36.66 23.23
N ILE A 146 -1.46 36.80 22.14
CA ILE A 146 -1.58 38.03 21.37
C ILE A 146 -2.76 38.88 21.88
N ASP A 147 -2.60 40.20 21.84
CA ASP A 147 -3.73 41.12 21.95
C ASP A 147 -4.54 41.10 20.64
N LEU A 148 -5.71 40.46 20.67
CA LEU A 148 -6.55 40.26 19.47
C LEU A 148 -7.16 41.56 18.94
N THR A 149 -7.17 42.63 19.73
CA THR A 149 -7.67 43.94 19.28
C THR A 149 -6.76 44.59 18.23
N GLN A 150 -5.54 44.06 18.04
CA GLN A 150 -4.52 44.62 17.15
C GLN A 150 -4.78 44.27 15.67
N PRO A 151 -5.05 45.24 14.78
CA PRO A 151 -5.38 44.96 13.37
C PRO A 151 -4.25 44.27 12.59
N GLY A 152 -3.00 44.45 13.02
CA GLY A 152 -1.83 43.78 12.43
C GLY A 152 -1.89 42.26 12.54
N TRP A 153 -2.38 41.73 13.67
CA TRP A 153 -2.55 40.29 13.88
C TRP A 153 -3.67 39.73 13.00
N SER A 154 -4.85 40.36 13.02
CA SER A 154 -5.98 40.00 12.14
C SER A 154 -5.57 39.99 10.66
N ASN A 155 -4.80 41.00 10.22
CA ASN A 155 -4.27 41.07 8.85
C ASN A 155 -3.28 39.95 8.53
N TYR A 156 -2.41 39.56 9.47
CA TYR A 156 -1.48 38.44 9.30
C TYR A 156 -2.23 37.11 9.19
N ILE A 157 -3.12 36.81 10.13
CA ILE A 157 -3.92 35.57 10.15
C ILE A 157 -4.69 35.39 8.85
N VAL A 158 -5.50 36.39 8.47
CA VAL A 158 -6.38 36.29 7.30
C VAL A 158 -5.58 36.20 6.01
N ASN A 159 -4.64 37.12 5.77
CA ASN A 159 -4.03 37.29 4.44
C ASN A 159 -2.74 36.47 4.24
N GLN A 160 -1.98 36.21 5.31
CA GLN A 160 -0.67 35.55 5.23
C GLN A 160 -0.74 34.09 5.68
N ARG A 161 -1.27 33.81 6.88
CA ARG A 161 -1.36 32.43 7.40
C ARG A 161 -2.42 31.62 6.64
N ILE A 162 -3.70 32.01 6.73
CA ILE A 162 -4.80 31.30 6.07
C ILE A 162 -4.71 31.47 4.55
N GLY A 163 -4.32 32.66 4.06
CA GLY A 163 -4.14 32.91 2.63
C GLY A 163 -3.04 32.07 1.96
N ALA A 164 -1.99 31.68 2.68
CA ALA A 164 -0.99 30.73 2.17
C ALA A 164 -1.56 29.31 2.08
N LEU A 165 -2.21 28.83 3.15
CA LEU A 165 -2.83 27.51 3.20
C LEU A 165 -3.95 27.35 2.15
N TRP A 166 -4.74 28.41 1.92
CA TRP A 166 -5.75 28.43 0.86
C TRP A 166 -5.15 28.27 -0.54
N LYS A 167 -3.98 28.87 -0.81
CA LYS A 167 -3.22 28.68 -2.07
C LYS A 167 -2.65 27.27 -2.21
N GLN A 168 -2.26 26.63 -1.10
CA GLN A 168 -1.84 25.23 -1.06
C GLN A 168 -3.02 24.24 -1.25
N GLY A 169 -4.26 24.72 -1.19
CA GLY A 169 -5.46 23.93 -1.46
C GLY A 169 -6.32 23.61 -0.23
N TYR A 170 -5.99 24.12 0.97
CA TYR A 170 -6.85 23.99 2.14
C TYR A 170 -8.16 24.78 1.97
N ARG A 171 -9.27 24.16 2.40
CA ARG A 171 -10.63 24.74 2.39
C ARG A 171 -11.33 24.63 3.74
N ALA A 172 -10.61 24.14 4.75
CA ALA A 172 -11.09 23.94 6.09
C ALA A 172 -9.95 24.23 7.07
N PHE A 173 -10.27 24.82 8.23
CA PHE A 173 -9.31 25.21 9.25
C PHE A 173 -9.80 24.84 10.64
N PHE A 174 -8.92 24.25 11.44
CA PHE A 174 -9.13 24.04 12.86
C PHE A 174 -8.51 25.22 13.60
N LEU A 175 -9.35 25.97 14.31
CA LEU A 175 -9.03 27.24 14.92
C LEU A 175 -8.83 27.03 16.42
N ASP A 176 -7.59 27.22 16.87
CA ASP A 176 -7.15 26.90 18.23
C ASP A 176 -6.79 28.16 19.05
N THR A 177 -6.52 27.98 20.34
CA THR A 177 -6.16 29.02 21.33
C THR A 177 -7.21 30.12 21.51
N LEU A 178 -8.48 29.75 21.31
CA LEU A 178 -9.64 30.66 21.32
C LEU A 178 -10.01 31.23 22.70
N ASP A 179 -9.39 30.74 23.77
CA ASP A 179 -9.58 31.17 25.16
C ASP A 179 -8.30 31.69 25.83
N SER A 180 -7.14 31.68 25.16
CA SER A 180 -5.84 32.09 25.72
C SER A 180 -5.80 33.52 26.25
N PHE A 181 -6.62 34.44 25.71
CA PHE A 181 -6.71 35.81 26.24
C PHE A 181 -7.15 35.85 27.72
N THR A 182 -7.89 34.84 28.20
CA THR A 182 -8.35 34.74 29.60
C THR A 182 -7.21 34.53 30.60
N LEU A 183 -6.02 34.10 30.13
CA LEU A 183 -4.81 34.00 30.95
C LEU A 183 -4.40 35.38 31.50
N TYR A 184 -4.64 36.45 30.75
CA TYR A 184 -4.17 37.81 31.04
C TYR A 184 -5.27 38.86 31.20
N ALA A 185 -6.33 38.82 30.39
CA ALA A 185 -7.47 39.71 30.53
C ALA A 185 -8.32 39.31 31.74
N LYS A 186 -8.31 40.12 32.80
CA LYS A 186 -9.03 39.82 34.07
C LYS A 186 -10.22 40.72 34.34
N ASP A 187 -10.23 41.96 33.84
CA ASP A 187 -11.39 42.83 33.97
C ASP A 187 -12.42 42.61 32.84
N LYS A 188 -13.68 42.98 33.11
CA LYS A 188 -14.81 42.74 32.20
C LYS A 188 -14.68 43.49 30.86
N ALA A 189 -14.04 44.65 30.83
CA ALA A 189 -13.90 45.46 29.62
C ALA A 189 -12.82 44.88 28.69
N GLN A 190 -11.68 44.48 29.25
CA GLN A 190 -10.64 43.75 28.52
C GLN A 190 -11.17 42.44 27.94
N VAL A 191 -11.84 41.62 28.76
CA VAL A 191 -12.43 40.34 28.31
C VAL A 191 -13.45 40.56 27.19
N ALA A 192 -14.32 41.56 27.30
CA ALA A 192 -15.29 41.89 26.25
C ALA A 192 -14.61 42.35 24.94
N ALA A 193 -13.56 43.18 25.03
CA ALA A 193 -12.81 43.64 23.86
C ALA A 193 -12.09 42.50 23.13
N GLN A 194 -11.46 41.57 23.86
CA GLN A 194 -10.79 40.40 23.27
C GLN A 194 -11.80 39.45 22.61
N ARG A 195 -12.94 39.18 23.25
CA ARG A 195 -14.03 38.35 22.68
C ARG A 195 -14.59 38.95 21.39
N ALA A 196 -14.93 40.25 21.39
CA ALA A 196 -15.45 40.93 20.21
C ALA A 196 -14.43 40.94 19.05
N ALA A 197 -13.15 41.13 19.36
CA ALA A 197 -12.08 41.08 18.36
C ALA A 197 -11.89 39.67 17.77
N LEU A 198 -11.99 38.62 18.60
CA LEU A 198 -11.93 37.23 18.14
C LEU A 198 -13.13 36.86 17.26
N ALA A 199 -14.35 37.22 17.67
CA ALA A 199 -15.57 36.98 16.88
C ALA A 199 -15.50 37.72 15.51
N ALA A 200 -15.01 38.97 15.50
CA ALA A 200 -14.78 39.73 14.28
C ALA A 200 -13.70 39.12 13.38
N LEU A 201 -12.62 38.58 13.96
CA LEU A 201 -11.58 37.85 13.22
C LEU A 201 -12.16 36.59 12.55
N ILE A 202 -12.94 35.79 13.27
CA ILE A 202 -13.51 34.54 12.74
C ILE A 202 -14.51 34.82 11.60
N ARG A 203 -15.42 35.79 11.77
CA ARG A 203 -16.30 36.24 10.67
C ARG A 203 -15.49 36.75 9.48
N ARG A 204 -14.45 37.56 9.71
CA ARG A 204 -13.58 38.05 8.63
C ARG A 204 -12.90 36.91 7.86
N ILE A 205 -12.49 35.82 8.54
CA ILE A 205 -11.95 34.63 7.87
C ILE A 205 -13.02 34.01 6.96
N HIS A 206 -14.23 33.78 7.47
CA HIS A 206 -15.36 33.25 6.71
C HIS A 206 -15.67 34.11 5.46
N ASP A 207 -15.80 35.41 5.64
CA ASP A 207 -16.20 36.35 4.57
C ASP A 207 -15.09 36.53 3.51
N THR A 208 -13.82 36.37 3.90
CA THR A 208 -12.67 36.45 2.96
C THR A 208 -12.52 35.17 2.11
N TYR A 209 -12.98 34.02 2.62
CA TYR A 209 -12.75 32.70 2.01
C TYR A 209 -14.08 31.95 1.77
N PRO A 210 -14.78 32.22 0.65
CA PRO A 210 -16.09 31.63 0.38
C PRO A 210 -16.10 30.10 0.45
N GLY A 211 -17.03 29.55 1.22
CA GLY A 211 -17.19 28.11 1.43
C GLY A 211 -16.14 27.47 2.35
N VAL A 212 -15.39 28.26 3.11
CA VAL A 212 -14.47 27.74 4.14
C VAL A 212 -15.23 27.04 5.26
N LYS A 213 -14.71 25.90 5.74
CA LYS A 213 -15.21 25.22 6.94
C LYS A 213 -14.33 25.55 8.14
N LEU A 214 -14.91 26.11 9.20
CA LEU A 214 -14.19 26.49 10.42
C LEU A 214 -14.60 25.57 11.57
N LEU A 215 -13.63 24.84 12.14
CA LEU A 215 -13.82 23.98 13.30
C LEU A 215 -13.15 24.66 14.50
N LEU A 216 -13.84 24.81 15.62
CA LEU A 216 -13.31 25.55 16.78
C LEU A 216 -12.74 24.59 17.83
N ASN A 217 -11.59 24.91 18.44
CA ASN A 217 -11.25 24.36 19.75
C ASN A 217 -11.91 25.23 20.83
N ARG A 218 -12.85 24.64 21.59
CA ARG A 218 -13.69 25.31 22.59
C ARG A 218 -14.47 26.50 22.02
N GLY A 219 -13.92 27.71 22.09
CA GLY A 219 -14.53 28.95 21.56
C GLY A 219 -15.87 29.36 22.19
N PHE A 220 -16.28 28.75 23.31
CA PHE A 220 -17.63 28.90 23.90
C PHE A 220 -18.02 30.36 24.19
N ASP A 221 -17.04 31.20 24.51
CA ASP A 221 -17.21 32.61 24.84
C ASP A 221 -17.61 33.51 23.67
N VAL A 222 -17.28 33.09 22.43
CA VAL A 222 -17.61 33.81 21.19
C VAL A 222 -18.65 33.11 20.34
N LEU A 223 -18.89 31.81 20.58
CA LEU A 223 -19.84 30.98 19.84
C LEU A 223 -21.25 31.60 19.65
N PRO A 224 -21.85 32.31 20.64
CA PRO A 224 -23.14 32.98 20.42
C PRO A 224 -23.15 33.96 19.24
N GLU A 225 -22.00 34.54 18.88
CA GLU A 225 -21.85 35.44 17.75
C GLU A 225 -21.46 34.74 16.43
N ILE A 226 -20.88 33.54 16.47
CA ILE A 226 -20.26 32.91 15.28
C ILE A 226 -20.79 31.51 14.94
N HIS A 227 -21.80 31.02 15.66
CA HIS A 227 -22.36 29.67 15.47
C HIS A 227 -22.87 29.41 14.05
N ASP A 228 -23.24 30.46 13.31
CA ASP A 228 -23.73 30.44 11.93
C ASP A 228 -22.62 30.29 10.87
N VAL A 229 -21.36 30.54 11.23
CA VAL A 229 -20.20 30.49 10.31
C VAL A 229 -19.19 29.37 10.61
N VAL A 230 -19.54 28.45 11.52
CA VAL A 230 -18.67 27.34 11.95
C VAL A 230 -19.29 25.97 11.67
N ALA A 231 -18.43 24.99 11.41
CA ALA A 231 -18.82 23.63 11.06
C ALA A 231 -19.06 22.72 12.29
N GLY A 232 -18.47 23.06 13.44
CA GLY A 232 -18.55 22.27 14.67
C GLY A 232 -17.61 22.81 15.76
N VAL A 233 -17.61 22.11 16.91
CA VAL A 233 -16.75 22.41 18.07
C VAL A 233 -16.01 21.15 18.53
N VAL A 234 -14.75 21.32 18.90
CA VAL A 234 -13.88 20.32 19.55
C VAL A 234 -13.63 20.80 20.99
N ALA A 235 -13.39 19.91 21.93
CA ALA A 235 -12.85 20.30 23.23
C ALA A 235 -11.89 19.28 23.83
N GLU A 236 -10.88 19.81 24.51
CA GLU A 236 -9.89 19.12 25.33
C GLU A 236 -10.09 19.53 26.79
N SER A 237 -10.20 18.64 27.77
CA SER A 237 -10.50 17.20 27.68
C SER A 237 -11.58 16.86 28.72
N LEU A 238 -12.31 15.76 28.55
CA LEU A 238 -13.52 15.47 29.33
C LEU A 238 -13.26 14.55 30.53
N PHE A 239 -12.38 13.55 30.40
CA PHE A 239 -12.09 12.53 31.41
C PHE A 239 -10.60 12.30 31.66
N ARG A 240 -9.76 12.41 30.63
CA ARG A 240 -8.32 12.16 30.61
C ARG A 240 -7.61 13.32 29.90
N GLN A 241 -6.68 13.96 30.59
CA GLN A 241 -5.98 15.15 30.12
C GLN A 241 -4.47 14.99 30.18
N TRP A 242 -3.78 15.80 29.40
CA TRP A 242 -2.34 16.02 29.51
C TRP A 242 -2.06 17.25 30.35
N ASP A 243 -1.43 17.07 31.51
CA ASP A 243 -0.84 18.20 32.25
C ASP A 243 0.48 18.58 31.58
N ALA A 244 0.46 19.66 30.79
CA ALA A 244 1.63 20.19 30.12
C ALA A 244 2.71 20.73 31.09
N SER A 245 2.35 21.08 32.33
CA SER A 245 3.31 21.58 33.33
C SER A 245 4.05 20.42 34.00
N GLY A 246 3.33 19.39 34.43
CA GLY A 246 3.90 18.16 35.01
C GLY A 246 4.40 17.15 33.98
N LYS A 247 4.06 17.32 32.70
CA LYS A 247 4.26 16.37 31.59
C LYS A 247 3.72 14.97 31.91
N ALA A 248 2.47 14.92 32.37
CA ALA A 248 1.82 13.71 32.86
C ALA A 248 0.38 13.56 32.35
N TYR A 249 0.00 12.33 32.02
CA TYR A 249 -1.38 11.95 31.76
C TYR A 249 -2.13 11.83 33.09
N THR A 250 -3.21 12.60 33.27
CA THR A 250 -3.97 12.68 34.53
C THR A 250 -5.48 12.62 34.27
N PRO A 251 -6.31 12.23 35.25
CA PRO A 251 -7.75 12.39 35.13
C PRO A 251 -8.13 13.89 35.15
N VAL A 252 -9.20 14.23 34.44
CA VAL A 252 -9.88 15.54 34.55
C VAL A 252 -10.62 15.60 35.89
N SER A 253 -10.67 16.77 36.53
CA SER A 253 -11.39 16.92 37.80
C SER A 253 -12.90 16.81 37.58
N PRO A 254 -13.69 16.24 38.52
CA PRO A 254 -15.14 16.12 38.35
C PRO A 254 -15.85 17.45 38.07
N ALA A 255 -15.36 18.56 38.64
CA ALA A 255 -15.92 19.89 38.44
C ALA A 255 -15.65 20.42 37.02
N ASP A 256 -14.45 20.20 36.49
CA ASP A 256 -14.08 20.61 35.13
C ASP A 256 -14.82 19.75 34.09
N SER A 257 -14.95 18.44 34.33
CA SER A 257 -15.75 17.53 33.52
C SER A 257 -17.23 17.96 33.48
N GLU A 258 -17.82 18.33 34.61
CA GLU A 258 -19.22 18.77 34.69
C GLU A 258 -19.43 20.13 34.00
N TRP A 259 -18.52 21.09 34.20
CA TRP A 259 -18.54 22.37 33.52
C TRP A 259 -18.45 22.21 32.00
N LEU A 260 -17.49 21.41 31.52
CA LEU A 260 -17.28 21.17 30.10
C LEU A 260 -18.48 20.44 29.49
N LEU A 261 -18.99 19.40 30.14
CA LEU A 261 -20.19 18.68 29.73
C LEU A 261 -21.41 19.60 29.59
N GLY A 262 -21.57 20.55 30.51
CA GLY A 262 -22.60 21.59 30.41
C GLY A 262 -22.44 22.45 29.16
N LYS A 263 -21.21 22.86 28.83
CA LYS A 263 -20.91 23.63 27.63
C LYS A 263 -21.12 22.85 26.34
N LEU A 264 -20.64 21.60 26.26
CA LEU A 264 -20.83 20.75 25.09
C LEU A 264 -22.32 20.44 24.82
N ARG A 265 -23.12 20.26 25.87
CA ARG A 265 -24.59 20.14 25.76
C ARG A 265 -25.24 21.44 25.27
N GLU A 266 -24.80 22.61 25.76
CA GLU A 266 -25.27 23.91 25.23
C GLU A 266 -25.02 24.00 23.72
N VAL A 267 -23.83 23.58 23.24
CA VAL A 267 -23.50 23.58 21.80
C VAL A 267 -24.48 22.74 20.97
N GLN A 268 -24.71 21.48 21.36
CA GLN A 268 -25.60 20.58 20.63
C GLN A 268 -27.08 20.99 20.71
N GLN A 269 -27.55 21.41 21.89
CA GLN A 269 -28.97 21.68 22.12
C GLN A 269 -29.41 23.04 21.59
N ARG A 270 -28.54 24.06 21.64
CA ARG A 270 -28.87 25.45 21.28
C ARG A 270 -28.48 25.80 19.85
N TRP A 271 -27.35 25.28 19.36
CA TRP A 271 -26.78 25.64 18.06
C TRP A 271 -26.79 24.48 17.06
N HIS A 272 -27.13 23.25 17.50
CA HIS A 272 -27.19 22.05 16.67
C HIS A 272 -25.88 21.72 15.92
N LEU A 273 -24.76 22.17 16.47
CA LEU A 273 -23.43 21.93 15.91
C LEU A 273 -22.88 20.55 16.31
N PRO A 274 -22.19 19.85 15.41
CA PRO A 274 -21.36 18.69 15.74
C PRO A 274 -20.36 19.01 16.86
N VAL A 275 -20.21 18.09 17.80
CA VAL A 275 -19.25 18.18 18.91
C VAL A 275 -18.32 16.98 18.89
N ALA A 276 -17.01 17.25 18.93
CA ALA A 276 -15.98 16.26 19.19
C ALA A 276 -15.25 16.53 20.52
N VAL A 277 -14.66 15.49 21.10
CA VAL A 277 -13.89 15.57 22.34
C VAL A 277 -12.57 14.85 22.14
N ILE A 278 -11.47 15.51 22.53
CA ILE A 278 -10.13 14.92 22.54
C ILE A 278 -9.70 14.67 23.98
N ASP A 279 -9.38 13.41 24.26
CA ASP A 279 -8.88 12.95 25.56
C ASP A 279 -7.50 12.29 25.40
N TYR A 280 -6.67 12.41 26.44
CA TYR A 280 -5.24 12.11 26.36
C TYR A 280 -4.81 10.93 27.22
N LEU A 281 -4.19 9.92 26.59
CA LEU A 281 -3.66 8.71 27.26
C LEU A 281 -2.28 8.29 26.68
N PRO A 282 -1.48 7.50 27.42
CA PRO A 282 -0.25 6.91 26.90
C PRO A 282 -0.51 5.96 25.72
N PRO A 283 0.35 5.91 24.69
CA PRO A 283 0.16 5.08 23.49
C PRO A 283 -0.19 3.62 23.76
N LYS A 284 0.53 3.00 24.72
CA LYS A 284 0.37 1.60 25.12
C LYS A 284 -0.99 1.26 25.73
N ASP A 285 -1.73 2.24 26.26
CA ASP A 285 -2.96 2.01 27.04
C ASP A 285 -4.21 1.93 26.13
N ARG A 286 -4.07 1.26 24.96
CA ARG A 286 -5.08 1.28 23.88
C ARG A 286 -6.46 0.75 24.28
N GLU A 287 -6.55 -0.22 25.20
CA GLU A 287 -7.85 -0.66 25.75
C GLU A 287 -8.51 0.40 26.64
N ALA A 288 -7.72 1.17 27.39
CA ALA A 288 -8.25 2.31 28.14
C ALA A 288 -8.73 3.41 27.18
N SER A 289 -8.02 3.66 26.08
CA SER A 289 -8.43 4.59 25.02
C SER A 289 -9.74 4.14 24.34
N ARG A 290 -9.92 2.84 24.07
CA ARG A 290 -11.20 2.27 23.60
C ARG A 290 -12.33 2.43 24.61
N ALA A 291 -12.06 2.23 25.90
CA ALA A 291 -13.06 2.39 26.95
C ALA A 291 -13.50 3.87 27.10
N ASP A 292 -12.56 4.80 27.02
CA ASP A 292 -12.83 6.23 27.15
C ASP A 292 -13.54 6.80 25.90
N ALA A 293 -13.12 6.39 24.69
CA ALA A 293 -13.81 6.71 23.45
C ALA A 293 -15.29 6.25 23.47
N ARG A 294 -15.57 5.04 23.96
CA ARG A 294 -16.96 4.56 24.17
C ARG A 294 -17.74 5.43 25.17
N ARG A 295 -17.09 5.88 26.25
CA ARG A 295 -17.70 6.74 27.27
C ARG A 295 -18.07 8.12 26.74
N ILE A 296 -17.21 8.71 25.92
CA ILE A 296 -17.47 9.97 25.19
C ILE A 296 -18.61 9.77 24.18
N ALA A 297 -18.57 8.70 23.38
CA ALA A 297 -19.60 8.40 22.39
C ALA A 297 -20.99 8.18 23.03
N ALA A 298 -21.04 7.54 24.21
CA ALA A 298 -22.27 7.34 24.98
C ALA A 298 -22.90 8.65 25.49
N LEU A 299 -22.16 9.77 25.51
CA LEU A 299 -22.69 11.11 25.80
C LEU A 299 -23.19 11.85 24.56
N GLY A 300 -23.05 11.27 23.36
CA GLY A 300 -23.47 11.87 22.09
C GLY A 300 -22.42 12.74 21.40
N PHE A 301 -21.14 12.65 21.80
CA PHE A 301 -20.03 13.39 21.19
C PHE A 301 -19.16 12.46 20.33
N THR A 302 -18.46 13.00 19.33
CA THR A 302 -17.46 12.23 18.56
C THR A 302 -16.15 12.13 19.35
N PRO A 303 -15.70 10.93 19.77
CA PRO A 303 -14.41 10.78 20.44
C PRO A 303 -13.23 10.84 19.48
N TRP A 304 -12.11 11.34 20.01
CA TRP A 304 -10.75 11.03 19.55
C TRP A 304 -9.84 10.92 20.78
N VAL A 305 -9.33 9.73 21.08
CA VAL A 305 -8.43 9.49 22.22
C VAL A 305 -7.04 9.16 21.71
N SER A 306 -6.03 9.93 22.13
CA SER A 306 -4.69 9.94 21.54
C SER A 306 -3.62 10.30 22.58
N ASN A 307 -2.35 10.16 22.21
CA ASN A 307 -1.23 10.75 22.95
C ASN A 307 -1.22 12.30 22.89
N ALA A 308 -0.47 12.92 23.80
CA ALA A 308 -0.42 14.38 23.95
C ALA A 308 0.27 15.13 22.78
N ALA A 309 1.05 14.44 21.95
CA ALA A 309 1.69 15.03 20.77
C ALA A 309 0.77 15.02 19.53
N LEU A 310 -0.32 14.25 19.57
CA LEU A 310 -1.20 13.95 18.43
C LEU A 310 -0.41 13.38 17.23
N ASP A 311 0.64 12.59 17.47
CA ASP A 311 1.48 11.99 16.43
C ASP A 311 1.30 10.46 16.27
N GLU A 312 0.27 9.90 16.91
CA GLU A 312 -0.14 8.50 16.81
C GLU A 312 -1.49 8.31 16.10
N MET A 313 -1.82 7.07 15.73
CA MET A 313 -3.17 6.71 15.28
C MET A 313 -4.04 6.28 16.46
N GLY A 314 -4.66 7.28 17.09
CA GLY A 314 -5.58 7.16 18.21
C GLY A 314 -6.90 6.42 17.91
N VAL A 315 -7.80 6.42 18.90
CA VAL A 315 -9.07 5.69 18.88
C VAL A 315 -10.25 6.67 18.87
N GLY A 316 -11.10 6.60 17.85
CA GLY A 316 -12.28 7.46 17.72
C GLY A 316 -13.60 6.71 17.56
N ALA A 317 -14.59 7.35 16.94
CA ALA A 317 -15.88 6.72 16.58
C ALA A 317 -15.70 5.54 15.61
N ILE A 318 -14.59 5.55 14.88
CA ILE A 318 -14.02 4.43 14.16
C ILE A 318 -12.56 4.28 14.60
N GLU A 319 -12.09 3.04 14.66
CA GLU A 319 -10.69 2.69 14.92
C GLU A 319 -10.10 2.14 13.62
N ALA A 320 -9.17 2.88 13.00
CA ALA A 320 -8.45 2.37 11.84
C ALA A 320 -7.53 1.22 12.29
N MET A 321 -7.68 0.05 11.68
CA MET A 321 -6.83 -1.11 11.97
C MET A 321 -5.49 -0.92 11.25
N PRO A 322 -4.35 -1.08 11.96
CA PRO A 322 -3.06 -1.03 11.30
C PRO A 322 -2.92 -2.23 10.36
N ARG A 323 -2.65 -1.96 9.08
CA ARG A 323 -2.28 -2.97 8.08
C ARG A 323 -0.81 -2.93 7.72
N GLU A 324 -0.12 -1.82 7.98
CA GLU A 324 1.30 -1.67 7.64
C GLU A 324 2.17 -2.38 8.69
N VAL A 325 3.21 -3.10 8.23
CA VAL A 325 4.23 -3.71 9.08
C VAL A 325 5.58 -3.12 8.69
N LEU A 326 6.32 -2.60 9.66
CA LEU A 326 7.59 -1.93 9.41
C LEU A 326 8.71 -2.98 9.31
N MET A 327 9.26 -3.15 8.11
CA MET A 327 10.31 -4.12 7.80
C MET A 327 11.67 -3.41 7.82
N LEU A 328 12.51 -3.73 8.81
CA LEU A 328 13.84 -3.14 8.95
C LEU A 328 14.89 -4.00 8.23
N TYR A 329 15.72 -3.36 7.42
CA TYR A 329 16.83 -3.97 6.67
C TYR A 329 17.96 -2.94 6.49
N GLU A 330 19.15 -3.34 6.06
CA GLU A 330 20.25 -2.41 5.80
C GLU A 330 20.99 -2.81 4.52
N LEU A 331 20.97 -1.95 3.49
CA LEU A 331 21.71 -2.22 2.25
C LEU A 331 23.23 -2.10 2.47
N SER A 332 23.98 -2.91 1.74
CA SER A 332 25.44 -2.86 1.76
C SER A 332 25.99 -1.67 0.98
N ALA A 333 26.53 -0.70 1.71
CA ALA A 333 27.27 0.42 1.12
C ALA A 333 28.51 0.00 0.31
N ASP A 334 29.01 -1.22 0.51
CA ASP A 334 30.17 -1.79 -0.18
C ASP A 334 29.79 -2.59 -1.44
N ASP A 335 28.50 -2.93 -1.63
CA ASP A 335 28.01 -3.69 -2.78
C ASP A 335 26.88 -2.94 -3.52
N PRO A 336 27.15 -2.33 -4.69
CA PRO A 336 26.16 -1.57 -5.44
C PRO A 336 25.09 -2.43 -6.14
N THR A 337 25.19 -3.76 -6.08
CA THR A 337 24.15 -4.69 -6.56
C THR A 337 23.31 -5.28 -5.42
N ASP A 338 23.61 -4.93 -4.16
CA ASP A 338 22.77 -5.31 -3.03
C ASP A 338 21.41 -4.63 -3.12
N ASP A 339 20.36 -5.42 -2.96
CA ASP A 339 18.98 -4.97 -3.10
C ASP A 339 18.09 -5.71 -2.11
N VAL A 340 17.10 -4.99 -1.58
CA VAL A 340 16.10 -5.54 -0.66
C VAL A 340 15.36 -6.76 -1.22
N ALA A 341 15.26 -6.90 -2.54
CA ALA A 341 14.74 -8.09 -3.22
C ALA A 341 15.49 -9.38 -2.85
N ASN A 342 16.74 -9.28 -2.41
CA ASN A 342 17.60 -10.39 -2.00
C ASN A 342 17.66 -10.57 -0.46
N HIS A 343 16.93 -9.75 0.31
CA HIS A 343 16.94 -9.77 1.78
C HIS A 343 15.74 -10.57 2.30
N GLY A 344 15.91 -11.32 3.41
CA GLY A 344 14.86 -12.15 4.01
C GLY A 344 13.55 -11.39 4.35
N VAL A 345 13.63 -10.07 4.60
CA VAL A 345 12.44 -9.23 4.78
C VAL A 345 11.55 -9.10 3.53
N ASN A 346 12.09 -9.22 2.31
CA ASN A 346 11.31 -9.26 1.07
C ASN A 346 11.13 -10.70 0.57
N LEU A 347 12.20 -11.49 0.51
CA LEU A 347 12.15 -12.88 0.02
C LEU A 347 11.14 -13.72 0.79
N ASP A 348 11.23 -13.71 2.12
CA ASP A 348 10.63 -14.72 2.99
C ASP A 348 9.52 -14.17 3.89
N ALA A 349 9.75 -13.03 4.56
CA ALA A 349 8.83 -12.48 5.54
C ALA A 349 7.57 -11.83 4.92
N ALA A 350 7.70 -11.29 3.71
CA ALA A 350 6.68 -10.44 3.11
C ALA A 350 5.42 -11.20 2.67
N LEU A 351 5.56 -12.36 2.01
CA LEU A 351 4.41 -13.14 1.53
C LEU A 351 3.49 -13.63 2.66
N PRO A 352 3.99 -14.19 3.78
CA PRO A 352 3.15 -14.56 4.93
C PRO A 352 2.31 -13.41 5.48
N LEU A 353 2.86 -12.19 5.52
CA LEU A 353 2.16 -10.98 5.93
C LEU A 353 1.11 -10.56 4.89
N GLU A 354 1.46 -10.56 3.61
CA GLU A 354 0.53 -10.25 2.50
C GLU A 354 -0.67 -11.21 2.47
N TYR A 355 -0.45 -12.51 2.68
CA TYR A 355 -1.54 -13.51 2.78
C TYR A 355 -2.49 -13.26 3.96
N MET A 356 -2.00 -12.64 5.04
CA MET A 356 -2.80 -12.23 6.19
C MET A 356 -3.41 -10.82 6.03
N GLY A 357 -3.24 -10.18 4.87
CA GLY A 357 -3.83 -8.87 4.57
C GLY A 357 -2.98 -7.68 4.98
N TYR A 358 -1.74 -7.90 5.43
CA TYR A 358 -0.82 -6.86 5.87
C TYR A 358 0.07 -6.36 4.74
N VAL A 359 0.56 -5.14 4.87
CA VAL A 359 1.33 -4.41 3.87
C VAL A 359 2.75 -4.22 4.39
N PRO A 360 3.75 -4.94 3.86
CA PRO A 360 5.16 -4.69 4.17
C PRO A 360 5.57 -3.26 3.75
N VAL A 361 6.08 -2.49 4.70
CA VAL A 361 6.65 -1.15 4.51
C VAL A 361 8.11 -1.20 4.91
N TYR A 362 9.00 -1.04 3.93
CA TYR A 362 10.43 -1.24 4.10
C TYR A 362 11.13 0.05 4.55
N HIS A 363 12.05 -0.08 5.49
CA HIS A 363 12.88 1.03 5.99
C HIS A 363 14.33 0.57 6.08
N ASP A 364 15.20 1.25 5.32
CA ASP A 364 16.65 1.02 5.32
C ASP A 364 17.26 1.71 6.55
N MET A 365 18.06 1.00 7.34
CA MET A 365 18.74 1.53 8.52
C MET A 365 19.80 2.60 8.17
N ALA A 366 20.15 2.78 6.90
CA ALA A 366 20.91 3.92 6.44
C ALA A 366 20.14 5.26 6.54
N ASP A 367 18.79 5.22 6.51
CA ASP A 367 17.93 6.38 6.73
C ASP A 367 17.65 6.60 8.24
N PRO A 368 17.29 7.84 8.67
CA PRO A 368 16.89 8.09 10.05
C PRO A 368 15.62 7.33 10.44
N LEU A 369 15.69 6.56 11.52
CA LEU A 369 14.55 5.82 12.10
C LEU A 369 13.33 6.74 12.34
N PRO A 370 12.10 6.25 12.11
CA PRO A 370 10.88 7.04 12.31
C PRO A 370 10.79 7.65 13.72
N ALA A 371 10.56 8.97 13.75
CA ALA A 371 10.54 9.75 15.00
C ALA A 371 9.15 9.85 15.64
N ASP A 372 8.09 9.87 14.80
CA ASP A 372 6.70 9.94 15.23
C ASP A 372 6.27 8.66 15.99
N THR A 373 5.23 8.74 16.81
CA THR A 373 4.69 7.58 17.54
C THR A 373 4.07 6.53 16.59
N LEU A 374 4.61 5.31 16.64
CA LEU A 374 4.23 4.24 15.72
C LEU A 374 2.95 3.49 16.10
N THR A 375 2.50 3.63 17.35
CA THR A 375 1.33 2.93 17.89
C THR A 375 0.06 3.23 17.10
N GLY A 376 -0.64 2.17 16.71
CA GLY A 376 -1.82 2.25 15.86
C GLY A 376 -1.56 2.54 14.38
N ARG A 377 -0.37 3.02 13.98
CA ARG A 377 0.04 3.19 12.57
C ARG A 377 0.53 1.86 12.00
N TYR A 378 1.47 1.22 12.70
CA TYR A 378 2.00 -0.08 12.34
C TYR A 378 1.40 -1.19 13.21
N ALA A 379 1.19 -2.37 12.63
CA ALA A 379 0.74 -3.56 13.36
C ALA A 379 1.89 -4.17 14.18
N GLY A 380 3.12 -3.90 13.76
CA GLY A 380 4.34 -4.25 14.46
C GLY A 380 5.57 -3.99 13.59
N ILE A 381 6.73 -4.40 14.10
CA ILE A 381 8.04 -4.25 13.46
C ILE A 381 8.62 -5.64 13.20
N VAL A 382 9.18 -5.86 12.02
CA VAL A 382 9.98 -7.05 11.71
C VAL A 382 11.42 -6.62 11.50
N ALA A 383 12.32 -7.22 12.29
CA ALA A 383 13.75 -7.02 12.22
C ALA A 383 14.41 -8.34 11.80
N TRP A 384 14.96 -8.38 10.60
CA TRP A 384 15.68 -9.54 10.07
C TRP A 384 16.84 -9.06 9.21
N PHE A 385 18.04 -9.13 9.77
CA PHE A 385 19.26 -8.71 9.10
C PHE A 385 20.12 -9.92 8.72
N PRO A 386 20.97 -9.81 7.68
CA PRO A 386 22.00 -10.81 7.40
C PRO A 386 23.11 -10.80 8.46
N ASP A 387 23.43 -9.60 8.98
CA ASP A 387 24.50 -9.31 9.93
C ASP A 387 24.08 -8.18 10.89
N ARG A 388 24.98 -7.76 11.79
CA ARG A 388 24.75 -6.59 12.65
C ARG A 388 24.61 -5.29 11.85
N VAL A 389 23.66 -4.45 12.26
CA VAL A 389 23.45 -3.10 11.71
C VAL A 389 24.72 -2.26 11.88
N ARG A 390 25.18 -1.66 10.78
CA ARG A 390 26.36 -0.78 10.74
C ARG A 390 26.01 0.65 11.15
N HIS A 391 24.81 1.14 10.84
CA HIS A 391 24.38 2.52 11.11
C HIS A 391 23.77 2.67 12.53
N ASP A 392 24.49 3.41 13.40
CA ASP A 392 24.14 3.72 14.81
C ASP A 392 23.31 2.64 15.57
N PRO A 393 23.91 1.47 15.86
CA PRO A 393 23.25 0.41 16.63
C PRO A 393 22.79 0.85 18.03
N HIS A 394 23.36 1.93 18.59
CA HIS A 394 22.92 2.49 19.86
C HIS A 394 21.62 3.30 19.72
N ALA A 395 21.44 4.07 18.64
CA ALA A 395 20.16 4.71 18.33
C ALA A 395 19.07 3.67 18.06
N TYR A 396 19.36 2.64 17.26
CA TYR A 396 18.44 1.54 17.00
C TYR A 396 18.02 0.84 18.31
N THR A 397 18.96 0.53 19.21
CA THR A 397 18.65 -0.05 20.54
C THR A 397 17.73 0.84 21.39
N ARG A 398 17.99 2.16 21.44
CA ARG A 398 17.12 3.11 22.17
C ARG A 398 15.74 3.23 21.54
N TRP A 399 15.67 3.21 20.22
CA TRP A 399 14.42 3.27 19.47
C TRP A 399 13.57 2.02 19.70
N LEU A 400 14.16 0.81 19.62
CA LEU A 400 13.46 -0.46 19.93
C LEU A 400 12.82 -0.43 21.32
N LEU A 401 13.57 0.02 22.34
CA LEU A 401 13.06 0.16 23.72
C LEU A 401 11.85 1.10 23.77
N LYS A 402 11.91 2.26 23.10
CA LYS A 402 10.76 3.18 22.99
C LYS A 402 9.55 2.49 22.34
N GLN A 403 9.73 1.82 21.20
CA GLN A 403 8.60 1.19 20.50
C GLN A 403 7.94 0.10 21.36
N MET A 404 8.74 -0.72 22.07
CA MET A 404 8.23 -1.72 23.01
C MET A 404 7.60 -1.08 24.27
N ASP A 405 8.01 0.13 24.68
CA ASP A 405 7.38 0.90 25.77
C ASP A 405 6.04 1.53 25.35
N ASP A 406 5.93 1.97 24.10
CA ASP A 406 4.70 2.49 23.49
C ASP A 406 3.71 1.40 23.04
N GLY A 407 4.07 0.12 23.22
CA GLY A 407 3.20 -1.04 22.98
C GLY A 407 3.24 -1.59 21.56
N VAL A 408 4.26 -1.26 20.76
CA VAL A 408 4.46 -1.81 19.41
C VAL A 408 5.25 -3.11 19.49
N PRO A 409 4.71 -4.25 19.01
CA PRO A 409 5.40 -5.53 19.08
C PRO A 409 6.51 -5.63 18.04
N VAL A 410 7.62 -6.28 18.40
CA VAL A 410 8.78 -6.50 17.52
C VAL A 410 9.03 -8.00 17.31
N ALA A 411 9.04 -8.44 16.06
CA ALA A 411 9.44 -9.78 15.65
C ALA A 411 10.90 -9.75 15.15
N PHE A 412 11.82 -10.31 15.95
CA PHE A 412 13.19 -10.55 15.53
C PHE A 412 13.29 -11.93 14.87
N ILE A 413 13.81 -11.98 13.65
CA ILE A 413 14.02 -13.22 12.89
C ILE A 413 15.47 -13.28 12.41
N GLY A 414 16.13 -14.43 12.57
CA GLY A 414 17.52 -14.59 12.18
C GLY A 414 18.46 -13.81 13.11
N ASP A 415 19.18 -12.82 12.58
CA ASP A 415 19.92 -11.84 13.40
C ASP A 415 19.04 -10.61 13.70
N PRO A 416 18.87 -10.22 14.99
CA PRO A 416 18.16 -9.01 15.40
C PRO A 416 18.77 -7.67 14.92
N GLY A 417 19.98 -7.68 14.35
CA GLY A 417 20.79 -6.54 13.96
C GLY A 417 21.63 -5.95 15.10
N VAL A 418 21.29 -6.26 16.36
CA VAL A 418 21.99 -5.82 17.57
C VAL A 418 22.01 -6.93 18.64
N PRO A 419 23.04 -7.00 19.51
CA PRO A 419 23.03 -7.91 20.64
C PRO A 419 21.86 -7.62 21.59
N LEU A 420 20.94 -8.57 21.74
CA LEU A 420 19.86 -8.49 22.74
C LEU A 420 20.47 -8.65 24.14
N ALA A 421 20.76 -7.52 24.78
CA ALA A 421 21.49 -7.44 26.05
C ALA A 421 20.98 -6.30 26.94
N GLY A 422 21.30 -6.37 28.24
CA GLY A 422 21.00 -5.30 29.21
C GLY A 422 19.52 -4.88 29.21
N PRO A 423 19.21 -3.59 29.01
CA PRO A 423 17.82 -3.09 29.03
C PRO A 423 16.86 -3.81 28.08
N LEU A 424 17.33 -4.33 26.94
CA LEU A 424 16.48 -5.12 26.03
C LEU A 424 16.04 -6.43 26.68
N LEU A 425 16.96 -7.16 27.33
CA LEU A 425 16.61 -8.40 28.03
C LEU A 425 15.72 -8.14 29.25
N GLU A 426 15.97 -7.06 29.99
CA GLU A 426 15.12 -6.63 31.12
C GLU A 426 13.69 -6.30 30.65
N LYS A 427 13.55 -5.51 29.57
CA LYS A 427 12.28 -5.19 28.94
C LYS A 427 11.53 -6.44 28.46
N MET A 428 12.25 -7.39 27.87
CA MET A 428 11.68 -8.63 27.33
C MET A 428 11.42 -9.71 28.39
N GLY A 429 11.90 -9.57 29.63
CA GLY A 429 11.75 -10.60 30.66
C GLY A 429 12.65 -11.82 30.45
N LEU A 430 13.84 -11.61 29.91
CA LEU A 430 14.79 -12.64 29.51
C LEU A 430 16.11 -12.51 30.30
N ARG A 431 16.86 -13.62 30.37
CA ARG A 431 18.29 -13.62 30.68
C ARG A 431 19.04 -14.38 29.60
N LEU A 432 20.26 -13.96 29.27
CA LEU A 432 21.17 -14.76 28.45
C LEU A 432 21.51 -16.07 29.20
N ALA A 433 21.47 -17.21 28.50
CA ALA A 433 21.98 -18.47 29.03
C ALA A 433 23.50 -18.40 29.30
N ALA A 434 24.05 -19.28 30.14
CA ALA A 434 25.50 -19.37 30.28
C ALA A 434 26.14 -19.94 29.00
N SER A 435 27.45 -19.70 28.85
CA SER A 435 28.22 -20.10 27.67
C SER A 435 27.96 -21.56 27.30
N VAL A 436 27.42 -21.78 26.10
CA VAL A 436 27.14 -23.11 25.58
C VAL A 436 28.41 -23.67 24.96
N ASP A 437 28.90 -24.82 25.43
CA ASP A 437 29.89 -25.59 24.69
C ASP A 437 29.27 -26.05 23.36
N ALA A 438 29.63 -25.38 22.27
CA ALA A 438 29.13 -25.63 20.93
C ALA A 438 29.46 -27.08 20.49
N GLY A 439 28.47 -27.96 20.57
CA GLY A 439 28.63 -29.39 20.29
C GLY A 439 27.77 -30.35 21.13
N ARG A 440 27.00 -29.87 22.11
CA ARG A 440 26.11 -30.71 22.95
C ARG A 440 24.71 -30.15 23.22
N LEU A 441 24.13 -29.42 22.28
CA LEU A 441 22.72 -29.03 22.40
C LEU A 441 21.79 -30.18 22.04
N ARG A 442 20.75 -30.37 22.86
CA ARG A 442 19.69 -31.36 22.65
C ARG A 442 18.33 -30.66 22.67
N VAL A 443 17.49 -30.91 21.67
CA VAL A 443 16.06 -30.57 21.69
C VAL A 443 15.37 -31.37 22.81
N LEU A 444 14.73 -30.66 23.74
CA LEU A 444 13.89 -31.24 24.79
C LEU A 444 12.43 -31.35 24.32
N SER A 445 11.89 -30.26 23.79
CA SER A 445 10.53 -30.16 23.27
C SER A 445 10.38 -28.93 22.38
N HIS A 446 9.44 -28.98 21.45
CA HIS A 446 8.92 -27.81 20.74
C HIS A 446 7.41 -27.95 20.55
N ASP A 447 6.73 -26.86 20.21
CA ASP A 447 5.34 -26.87 19.77
C ASP A 447 5.22 -26.84 18.22
N ASP A 448 4.01 -26.60 17.72
CA ASP A 448 3.67 -26.60 16.30
C ASP A 448 4.00 -25.28 15.57
N LEU A 449 4.70 -24.36 16.23
CA LEU A 449 5.34 -23.18 15.63
C LEU A 449 6.69 -23.54 14.98
N LEU A 450 7.24 -24.73 15.26
CA LEU A 450 8.41 -25.30 14.60
C LEU A 450 8.08 -26.65 13.92
N GLY A 451 8.88 -27.00 12.90
CA GLY A 451 8.71 -28.19 12.08
C GLY A 451 7.76 -27.99 10.88
N PHE A 452 7.64 -26.77 10.37
CA PHE A 452 6.62 -26.40 9.37
C PHE A 452 6.81 -27.11 8.01
N GLU A 453 8.01 -27.03 7.42
CA GLU A 453 8.36 -27.76 6.18
C GLU A 453 9.49 -28.78 6.40
N THR A 454 10.31 -28.56 7.42
CA THR A 454 11.41 -29.43 7.82
C THR A 454 11.76 -29.20 9.29
N PHE A 455 12.49 -30.14 9.88
CA PHE A 455 13.09 -29.97 11.21
C PHE A 455 14.48 -30.62 11.18
N PRO A 456 15.54 -29.96 11.69
CA PRO A 456 16.90 -30.48 11.58
C PRO A 456 17.08 -31.77 12.40
N PRO A 457 17.60 -32.87 11.80
CA PRO A 457 17.78 -34.15 12.50
C PRO A 457 18.99 -34.15 13.45
N VAL A 458 19.92 -33.20 13.27
CA VAL A 458 21.06 -32.94 14.14
C VAL A 458 21.02 -31.47 14.48
N VAL A 459 21.12 -31.14 15.77
CA VAL A 459 21.19 -29.75 16.23
C VAL A 459 22.51 -29.15 15.73
N PRO A 460 22.50 -28.07 14.91
CA PRO A 460 23.73 -27.42 14.50
C PRO A 460 24.48 -26.85 15.71
N PRO A 461 25.78 -26.56 15.61
CA PRO A 461 26.44 -25.65 16.55
C PRO A 461 25.66 -24.33 16.57
N ASP A 462 25.14 -23.96 17.72
CA ASP A 462 24.28 -22.79 17.94
C ASP A 462 25.05 -21.78 18.81
N ASP A 463 24.91 -20.50 18.50
CA ASP A 463 25.61 -19.42 19.21
C ASP A 463 24.85 -18.93 20.46
N GLY A 464 23.64 -19.46 20.73
CA GLY A 464 23.07 -19.45 22.09
C GLY A 464 21.54 -19.34 22.16
N GLY A 465 21.07 -18.65 23.20
CA GLY A 465 19.65 -18.41 23.44
C GLY A 465 19.36 -17.87 24.83
N TYR A 466 18.07 -17.77 25.16
CA TYR A 466 17.58 -17.05 26.33
C TYR A 466 16.82 -17.95 27.29
N VAL A 467 16.85 -17.57 28.56
CA VAL A 467 16.04 -18.15 29.63
C VAL A 467 14.92 -17.15 29.95
N PRO A 468 13.63 -17.50 29.80
CA PRO A 468 12.54 -16.64 30.25
C PRO A 468 12.55 -16.55 31.78
N VAL A 469 12.54 -15.33 32.31
CA VAL A 469 12.46 -15.05 33.75
C VAL A 469 11.12 -14.44 34.18
N ARG A 470 10.23 -14.15 33.23
CA ARG A 470 8.84 -13.75 33.45
C ARG A 470 7.86 -14.83 32.97
N ALA A 471 6.73 -14.95 33.66
CA ALA A 471 5.71 -15.97 33.38
C ALA A 471 4.83 -15.67 32.15
N ASP A 472 4.87 -14.44 31.62
CA ASP A 472 4.18 -14.02 30.40
C ASP A 472 5.05 -14.12 29.14
N VAL A 473 6.23 -14.75 29.25
CA VAL A 473 7.08 -15.10 28.11
C VAL A 473 6.94 -16.59 27.82
N HIS A 474 6.53 -16.93 26.60
CA HIS A 474 6.36 -18.30 26.12
C HIS A 474 7.59 -18.74 25.32
N ALA A 475 8.12 -19.92 25.62
CA ALA A 475 9.23 -20.54 24.89
C ALA A 475 8.71 -21.68 24.02
N HIS A 476 8.84 -21.53 22.71
CA HIS A 476 8.31 -22.46 21.69
C HIS A 476 9.27 -23.62 21.37
N LEU A 477 10.57 -23.43 21.62
CA LEU A 477 11.60 -24.46 21.52
C LEU A 477 12.44 -24.48 22.79
N TRP A 478 12.52 -25.63 23.46
CA TRP A 478 13.40 -25.85 24.60
C TRP A 478 14.61 -26.70 24.19
N LEU A 479 15.79 -26.14 24.41
CA LEU A 479 17.07 -26.82 24.26
C LEU A 479 17.71 -27.07 25.62
N GLN A 480 18.56 -28.09 25.71
CA GLN A 480 19.43 -28.36 26.85
C GLN A 480 20.90 -28.29 26.44
N ALA A 481 21.68 -27.46 27.13
CA ALA A 481 23.13 -27.35 26.97
C ALA A 481 23.87 -28.48 27.71
N GLY A 482 25.15 -28.69 27.37
CA GLY A 482 25.97 -29.78 27.91
C GLY A 482 26.17 -29.80 29.43
N HIS A 483 25.92 -28.69 30.13
CA HIS A 483 25.95 -28.58 31.59
C HIS A 483 24.56 -28.68 32.25
N GLY A 484 23.51 -28.96 31.47
CA GLY A 484 22.15 -29.19 31.95
C GLY A 484 21.23 -27.95 31.95
N GLU A 485 21.77 -26.74 31.78
CA GLU A 485 20.98 -25.51 31.63
C GLU A 485 20.01 -25.62 30.44
N ARG A 486 18.80 -25.08 30.62
CA ARG A 486 17.77 -25.03 29.58
C ARG A 486 17.67 -23.63 29.02
N LEU A 487 17.60 -23.53 27.70
CA LEU A 487 17.51 -22.26 26.98
C LEU A 487 16.53 -22.39 25.80
N SER A 488 16.09 -21.25 25.28
CA SER A 488 15.21 -21.15 24.14
C SER A 488 15.72 -20.12 23.14
N PRO A 489 15.80 -20.44 21.84
CA PRO A 489 16.08 -19.48 20.77
C PRO A 489 14.79 -19.02 20.04
N VAL A 490 13.61 -19.53 20.41
CA VAL A 490 12.32 -19.16 19.83
C VAL A 490 11.30 -18.85 20.94
N LEU A 491 11.00 -17.58 21.16
CA LEU A 491 10.13 -17.09 22.23
C LEU A 491 9.11 -16.05 21.74
N THR A 492 7.98 -15.91 22.44
CA THR A 492 7.02 -14.81 22.28
C THR A 492 6.59 -14.23 23.63
N GLY A 493 6.09 -12.99 23.63
CA GLY A 493 5.61 -12.30 24.82
C GLY A 493 4.93 -10.96 24.49
N PRO A 494 4.57 -10.12 25.49
CA PRO A 494 3.89 -8.85 25.26
C PRO A 494 4.70 -7.78 24.51
N TRP A 495 6.01 -7.99 24.36
CA TRP A 495 6.92 -7.12 23.61
C TRP A 495 7.11 -7.56 22.15
N GLY A 496 6.67 -8.77 21.79
CA GLY A 496 6.85 -9.32 20.46
C GLY A 496 7.27 -10.79 20.43
N GLY A 497 8.23 -11.13 19.57
CA GLY A 497 8.82 -12.47 19.49
C GLY A 497 10.26 -12.47 18.96
N ILE A 498 10.99 -13.54 19.26
CA ILE A 498 12.34 -13.84 18.77
C ILE A 498 12.29 -15.23 18.13
N ALA A 499 12.88 -15.39 16.95
CA ALA A 499 13.24 -16.66 16.35
C ALA A 499 14.65 -16.57 15.75
N LEU A 500 15.66 -17.08 16.47
CA LEU A 500 17.07 -16.99 16.04
C LEU A 500 17.43 -18.05 15.00
N ASN A 501 18.42 -17.73 14.17
CA ASN A 501 19.14 -18.75 13.40
C ASN A 501 19.82 -19.76 14.37
N PRO A 502 19.91 -21.06 14.03
CA PRO A 502 19.50 -21.71 12.78
C PRO A 502 18.05 -22.25 12.80
N TRP A 503 17.17 -21.74 13.67
CA TRP A 503 15.81 -22.29 13.89
C TRP A 503 14.71 -21.66 13.03
N VAL A 504 15.09 -20.78 12.10
CA VAL A 504 14.17 -20.12 11.15
C VAL A 504 14.08 -20.91 9.85
N LEU A 505 15.20 -20.98 9.12
CA LEU A 505 15.35 -21.65 7.83
C LEU A 505 16.42 -22.74 7.91
N ASN A 506 16.21 -23.82 7.15
CA ASN A 506 17.20 -24.86 6.90
C ASN A 506 17.65 -24.81 5.44
N SER A 507 18.86 -24.31 5.20
CA SER A 507 19.53 -24.28 3.91
C SER A 507 20.11 -25.64 3.54
N SER A 508 19.92 -26.11 2.30
CA SER A 508 20.44 -27.41 1.84
C SER A 508 20.79 -27.41 0.35
N PRO A 509 21.94 -27.96 -0.09
CA PRO A 509 22.31 -27.93 -1.50
C PRO A 509 21.33 -28.65 -2.44
N LEU A 510 20.99 -27.99 -3.56
CA LEU A 510 20.27 -28.55 -4.71
C LEU A 510 21.26 -29.18 -5.68
N THR A 511 21.18 -30.50 -5.87
CA THR A 511 22.21 -31.26 -6.62
C THR A 511 22.28 -30.99 -8.13
N ASP A 512 21.23 -30.40 -8.72
CA ASP A 512 21.08 -30.31 -10.19
C ASP A 512 20.66 -28.91 -10.72
N GLN A 513 20.64 -27.85 -9.89
CA GLN A 513 20.34 -26.51 -10.43
C GLN A 513 21.58 -25.90 -11.10
N VAL A 514 21.36 -25.29 -12.26
CA VAL A 514 22.36 -24.47 -12.97
C VAL A 514 21.93 -23.03 -12.83
N ASP A 515 22.85 -22.13 -12.51
CA ASP A 515 22.61 -20.70 -12.57
C ASP A 515 22.20 -20.28 -13.99
N ASN A 516 21.12 -19.50 -14.08
CA ASN A 516 20.46 -19.12 -15.32
C ASN A 516 20.32 -17.60 -15.50
N GLY A 517 20.89 -16.78 -14.61
CA GLY A 517 20.88 -15.31 -14.72
C GLY A 517 19.53 -14.63 -14.42
N GLU A 518 18.42 -15.35 -14.50
CA GLU A 518 17.12 -14.97 -13.94
C GLU A 518 16.79 -15.96 -12.80
N GLY A 519 16.62 -15.45 -11.58
CA GLY A 519 16.09 -16.21 -10.47
C GLY A 519 17.09 -16.86 -9.50
N GLY A 520 18.32 -16.33 -9.40
CA GLY A 520 19.15 -16.43 -8.17
C GLY A 520 19.43 -17.82 -7.60
N GLY A 521 19.36 -18.88 -8.42
CA GLY A 521 19.52 -20.27 -7.98
C GLY A 521 20.94 -20.57 -7.52
N SER A 522 21.25 -20.23 -6.26
CA SER A 522 22.55 -20.39 -5.57
C SER A 522 23.03 -21.84 -5.42
N GLY A 523 22.30 -22.80 -5.99
CA GLY A 523 22.48 -24.23 -5.72
C GLY A 523 22.08 -24.61 -4.30
N ILE A 524 21.30 -23.77 -3.60
CA ILE A 524 20.82 -23.99 -2.23
C ILE A 524 19.30 -23.87 -2.24
N GLN A 525 18.63 -24.73 -1.48
CA GLN A 525 17.23 -24.61 -1.13
C GLN A 525 17.08 -24.30 0.35
N ASP A 526 16.41 -23.19 0.65
CA ASP A 526 15.93 -22.88 1.99
C ASP A 526 14.55 -23.47 2.24
N ARG A 527 14.34 -23.98 3.45
CA ARG A 527 13.06 -24.55 3.90
C ARG A 527 12.73 -24.04 5.29
N TRP A 528 11.47 -23.69 5.51
CA TRP A 528 11.00 -23.18 6.78
C TRP A 528 11.02 -24.26 7.88
N ILE A 529 11.78 -24.00 8.95
CA ILE A 529 11.63 -24.71 10.23
C ILE A 529 10.49 -24.06 11.01
N LEU A 530 10.52 -22.74 11.14
CA LEU A 530 9.48 -21.90 11.75
C LEU A 530 8.21 -21.87 10.88
N ASP A 531 7.00 -21.94 11.44
CA ASP A 531 5.78 -21.59 10.70
C ASP A 531 5.64 -20.06 10.69
N PRO A 532 5.91 -19.37 9.55
CA PRO A 532 5.92 -17.91 9.54
C PRO A 532 4.53 -17.31 9.75
N PHE A 533 3.46 -18.01 9.32
CA PHE A 533 2.08 -17.52 9.49
C PHE A 533 1.68 -17.53 10.97
N LYS A 534 2.04 -18.58 11.71
CA LYS A 534 1.82 -18.64 13.16
C LYS A 534 2.73 -17.68 13.90
N PHE A 535 4.02 -17.64 13.54
CA PHE A 535 4.99 -16.78 14.23
C PHE A 535 4.63 -15.30 14.09
N PHE A 536 4.40 -14.78 12.88
CA PHE A 536 4.02 -13.36 12.73
C PHE A 536 2.70 -13.04 13.42
N ARG A 537 1.71 -13.93 13.37
CA ARG A 537 0.43 -13.75 14.07
C ARG A 537 0.61 -13.64 15.59
N THR A 538 1.39 -14.55 16.19
CA THR A 538 1.63 -14.57 17.64
C THR A 538 2.57 -13.47 18.08
N ALA A 539 3.68 -13.25 17.37
CA ALA A 539 4.72 -12.27 17.72
C ALA A 539 4.24 -10.84 17.51
N LEU A 540 3.47 -10.53 16.47
CA LEU A 540 2.96 -9.18 16.22
C LEU A 540 1.53 -8.96 16.76
N HIS A 541 1.01 -9.90 17.57
CA HIS A 541 -0.35 -9.88 18.14
C HIS A 541 -1.46 -9.59 17.13
N LEU A 542 -1.33 -10.11 15.90
CA LEU A 542 -2.18 -9.74 14.76
C LEU A 542 -3.64 -10.16 15.03
N PRO A 543 -4.59 -9.20 15.07
CA PRO A 543 -5.99 -9.50 15.37
C PRO A 543 -6.70 -10.22 14.22
N ASP A 544 -7.78 -10.93 14.55
CA ASP A 544 -8.74 -11.38 13.54
C ASP A 544 -9.55 -10.19 13.01
N MET A 545 -9.44 -9.97 11.70
CA MET A 545 -10.13 -8.94 10.94
C MET A 545 -10.31 -9.40 9.48
N PRO A 546 -11.21 -8.78 8.70
CA PRO A 546 -11.36 -9.07 7.27
C PRO A 546 -10.03 -8.89 6.53
N VAL A 547 -9.55 -9.97 5.90
CA VAL A 547 -8.29 -10.00 5.17
C VAL A 547 -8.53 -9.53 3.73
N VAL A 548 -7.92 -8.43 3.29
CA VAL A 548 -7.94 -8.04 1.88
C VAL A 548 -7.24 -9.12 1.05
N ASP A 549 -7.78 -9.52 -0.10
CA ASP A 549 -7.29 -10.67 -0.88
C ASP A 549 -7.07 -10.34 -2.37
N ALA A 550 -5.80 -10.16 -2.74
CA ALA A 550 -5.39 -9.84 -4.10
C ALA A 550 -5.31 -11.06 -5.06
N THR A 551 -5.84 -12.23 -4.67
CA THR A 551 -5.75 -13.47 -5.45
C THR A 551 -7.07 -13.88 -6.11
N THR A 552 -8.18 -13.30 -5.65
CA THR A 552 -9.55 -13.70 -5.96
C THR A 552 -10.41 -12.47 -6.21
N GLU A 553 -11.28 -12.48 -7.22
CA GLU A 553 -12.37 -11.49 -7.35
C GLU A 553 -13.68 -12.20 -7.69
N ASN A 554 -14.79 -11.77 -7.07
CA ASN A 554 -16.13 -12.34 -7.25
C ASN A 554 -16.14 -13.88 -7.11
N GLY A 555 -15.41 -14.40 -6.13
CA GLY A 555 -15.30 -15.83 -5.86
C GLY A 555 -14.54 -16.66 -6.91
N SER A 556 -13.91 -16.05 -7.91
CA SER A 556 -13.06 -16.74 -8.89
C SER A 556 -11.60 -16.34 -8.69
N ARG A 557 -10.67 -17.30 -8.84
CA ARG A 557 -9.23 -17.01 -8.76
C ARG A 557 -8.82 -16.11 -9.92
N ILE A 558 -8.07 -15.05 -9.67
CA ILE A 558 -7.59 -14.15 -10.72
C ILE A 558 -6.67 -14.94 -11.66
N ALA A 559 -6.77 -14.67 -12.97
CA ALA A 559 -5.87 -15.22 -13.96
C ALA A 559 -5.34 -14.15 -14.91
N THR A 560 -4.04 -14.17 -15.18
CA THR A 560 -3.36 -13.21 -16.07
C THR A 560 -2.41 -13.94 -17.03
N ALA A 561 -1.98 -13.25 -18.08
CA ALA A 561 -0.95 -13.75 -18.99
C ALA A 561 -0.17 -12.58 -19.59
N HIS A 562 1.14 -12.73 -19.70
CA HIS A 562 1.98 -11.76 -20.38
C HIS A 562 3.14 -12.39 -21.15
N ILE A 563 3.64 -11.62 -22.12
CA ILE A 563 4.73 -12.02 -23.01
C ILE A 563 5.81 -10.96 -23.01
N ASP A 564 7.01 -11.38 -22.63
CA ASP A 564 8.22 -10.57 -22.71
C ASP A 564 8.85 -10.66 -24.10
N GLY A 565 9.53 -9.57 -24.49
CA GLY A 565 9.87 -9.29 -25.89
C GLY A 565 10.92 -10.22 -26.53
N ASP A 566 11.53 -11.09 -25.75
CA ASP A 566 12.69 -11.91 -26.09
C ASP A 566 12.42 -12.97 -27.14
N GLY A 567 13.32 -13.06 -28.11
CA GLY A 567 13.23 -14.02 -29.20
C GLY A 567 12.12 -13.75 -30.21
N PHE A 568 11.49 -12.56 -30.21
CA PHE A 568 10.45 -12.18 -31.18
C PHE A 568 10.85 -12.43 -32.64
N ALA A 569 12.10 -12.11 -32.98
CA ALA A 569 12.70 -12.27 -34.30
C ALA A 569 13.36 -13.64 -34.53
N SER A 570 13.39 -14.53 -33.54
CA SER A 570 14.00 -15.86 -33.66
C SER A 570 13.24 -16.73 -34.66
N ARG A 571 13.95 -17.64 -35.34
CA ARG A 571 13.35 -18.57 -36.31
C ARG A 571 12.89 -19.84 -35.61
N ALA A 572 11.68 -20.29 -35.92
CA ALA A 572 11.10 -21.48 -35.32
C ALA A 572 11.51 -22.77 -36.05
N ASN A 573 11.79 -23.83 -35.27
CA ASN A 573 12.09 -25.16 -35.76
C ASN A 573 10.80 -25.93 -36.11
N VAL A 574 10.06 -25.38 -37.08
CA VAL A 574 8.81 -25.93 -37.65
C VAL A 574 8.82 -25.72 -39.17
N PRO A 575 7.99 -26.46 -39.96
CA PRO A 575 7.94 -26.28 -41.41
C PRO A 575 7.75 -24.82 -41.84
N GLY A 576 8.58 -24.37 -42.80
CA GLY A 576 8.59 -22.99 -43.29
C GLY A 576 9.33 -21.96 -42.43
N THR A 577 9.94 -22.37 -41.31
CA THR A 577 10.78 -21.55 -40.41
C THR A 577 10.26 -20.12 -40.15
N PRO A 578 8.99 -19.97 -39.73
CA PRO A 578 8.42 -18.66 -39.39
C PRO A 578 9.14 -18.02 -38.20
N PHE A 579 8.92 -16.72 -38.00
CA PHE A 579 9.35 -16.04 -36.78
C PHE A 579 8.62 -16.62 -35.55
N ALA A 580 9.28 -16.66 -34.40
CA ALA A 580 8.68 -17.17 -33.17
C ALA A 580 7.47 -16.31 -32.74
N GLY A 581 7.54 -14.98 -32.94
CA GLY A 581 6.38 -14.09 -32.80
C GLY A 581 5.19 -14.44 -33.69
N GLN A 582 5.42 -15.03 -34.88
CA GLN A 582 4.34 -15.52 -35.74
C GLN A 582 3.75 -16.83 -35.21
N VAL A 583 4.59 -17.75 -34.71
CA VAL A 583 4.11 -18.99 -34.07
C VAL A 583 3.25 -18.70 -32.85
N ILE A 584 3.69 -17.79 -31.96
CA ILE A 584 2.92 -17.38 -30.78
C ILE A 584 1.62 -16.68 -31.19
N ARG A 585 1.65 -15.75 -32.15
CA ARG A 585 0.44 -15.11 -32.68
C ARG A 585 -0.59 -16.13 -33.18
N ASP A 586 -0.14 -17.10 -33.98
CA ASP A 586 -1.04 -17.99 -34.72
C ASP A 586 -1.45 -19.25 -33.93
N ARG A 587 -0.59 -19.80 -33.05
CA ARG A 587 -0.89 -21.00 -32.25
C ARG A 587 -1.38 -20.70 -30.83
N ILE A 588 -1.10 -19.52 -30.26
CA ILE A 588 -1.52 -19.11 -28.91
C ILE A 588 -2.53 -17.95 -28.97
N LEU A 589 -2.10 -16.74 -29.33
CA LEU A 589 -2.93 -15.51 -29.16
C LEU A 589 -4.22 -15.48 -29.98
N LYS A 590 -4.24 -16.13 -31.15
CA LYS A 590 -5.47 -16.34 -31.96
C LYS A 590 -6.28 -17.58 -31.56
N ARG A 591 -5.66 -18.55 -30.90
CA ARG A 591 -6.30 -19.82 -30.49
C ARG A 591 -7.09 -19.65 -29.20
N PHE A 592 -6.55 -18.89 -28.26
CA PHE A 592 -7.13 -18.65 -26.95
C PHE A 592 -7.62 -17.21 -26.84
N ASP A 593 -8.94 -17.02 -26.71
CA ASP A 593 -9.53 -15.70 -26.44
C ASP A 593 -9.38 -15.35 -24.95
N PHE A 594 -8.13 -15.17 -24.53
CA PHE A 594 -7.71 -14.89 -23.15
C PHE A 594 -6.92 -13.56 -23.13
N PRO A 595 -7.17 -12.64 -22.17
CA PRO A 595 -6.45 -11.37 -22.08
C PRO A 595 -4.95 -11.60 -21.87
N THR A 596 -4.12 -11.09 -22.77
CA THR A 596 -2.66 -11.22 -22.71
C THR A 596 -2.00 -9.87 -22.89
N THR A 597 -1.12 -9.48 -21.98
CA THR A 597 -0.32 -8.25 -22.08
C THR A 597 0.98 -8.56 -22.84
N VAL A 598 1.20 -7.94 -24.00
CA VAL A 598 2.27 -8.33 -24.93
C VAL A 598 3.24 -7.18 -25.14
N SER A 599 4.51 -7.41 -24.85
CA SER A 599 5.58 -6.42 -25.01
C SER A 599 6.46 -6.69 -26.23
N VAL A 600 7.32 -5.72 -26.59
CA VAL A 600 8.38 -5.88 -27.61
C VAL A 600 9.62 -5.08 -27.21
N ILE A 601 10.80 -5.62 -27.47
CA ILE A 601 12.07 -4.87 -27.38
C ILE A 601 12.16 -3.96 -28.60
N THR A 602 12.03 -2.65 -28.41
CA THR A 602 11.89 -1.76 -29.57
C THR A 602 13.15 -1.67 -30.44
N GLY A 603 14.34 -1.83 -29.86
CA GLY A 603 15.60 -1.94 -30.60
C GLY A 603 15.77 -3.23 -31.41
N ALA A 604 15.02 -4.30 -31.11
CA ALA A 604 15.06 -5.54 -31.90
C ALA A 604 14.23 -5.46 -33.19
N ILE A 605 13.26 -4.53 -33.29
CA ILE A 605 12.29 -4.46 -34.39
C ILE A 605 12.37 -3.17 -35.24
N ARG A 606 13.22 -2.22 -34.86
CA ARG A 606 13.41 -0.96 -35.59
C ARG A 606 14.39 -1.10 -36.76
N SER A 607 14.23 -0.25 -37.77
CA SER A 607 15.12 -0.17 -38.94
C SER A 607 16.50 0.43 -38.64
N ASP A 608 16.66 1.14 -37.52
CA ASP A 608 17.94 1.55 -36.92
C ASP A 608 18.37 0.65 -35.75
N GLY A 609 17.73 -0.53 -35.63
CA GLY A 609 17.93 -1.49 -34.55
C GLY A 609 18.83 -2.67 -34.91
N LEU A 610 18.67 -3.78 -34.18
CA LEU A 610 19.49 -4.99 -34.29
C LEU A 610 19.34 -5.74 -35.63
N PHE A 611 18.14 -5.70 -36.22
CA PHE A 611 17.80 -6.48 -37.43
C PHE A 611 17.21 -5.59 -38.55
N PRO A 612 17.98 -4.65 -39.13
CA PRO A 612 17.46 -3.63 -40.05
C PRO A 612 16.80 -4.21 -41.31
N GLU A 613 17.35 -5.29 -41.87
CA GLU A 613 16.88 -5.92 -43.11
C GLU A 613 15.48 -6.55 -42.99
N ILE A 614 15.16 -7.11 -41.82
CA ILE A 614 13.86 -7.76 -41.54
C ILE A 614 12.92 -6.88 -40.71
N ALA A 615 13.36 -5.70 -40.26
CA ALA A 615 12.56 -4.76 -39.47
C ALA A 615 11.15 -4.48 -40.06
N PRO A 616 10.95 -4.29 -41.39
CA PRO A 616 9.60 -4.12 -41.95
C PRO A 616 8.67 -5.31 -41.68
N GLN A 617 9.20 -6.55 -41.73
CA GLN A 617 8.45 -7.78 -41.44
C GLN A 617 8.11 -7.87 -39.95
N LEU A 618 9.08 -7.61 -39.07
CA LEU A 618 8.91 -7.63 -37.62
C LEU A 618 7.89 -6.58 -37.15
N GLN A 619 7.93 -5.37 -37.69
CA GLN A 619 6.95 -4.32 -37.37
C GLN A 619 5.55 -4.65 -37.90
N ALA A 620 5.44 -5.25 -39.09
CA ALA A 620 4.15 -5.72 -39.61
C ALA A 620 3.57 -6.84 -38.74
N LEU A 621 4.41 -7.74 -38.23
CA LEU A 621 4.04 -8.79 -37.27
C LEU A 621 3.59 -8.19 -35.93
N ALA A 622 4.34 -7.26 -35.34
CA ALA A 622 3.97 -6.57 -34.10
C ALA A 622 2.62 -5.83 -34.25
N ARG A 623 2.46 -5.03 -35.32
CA ARG A 623 1.17 -4.41 -35.69
C ARG A 623 0.03 -5.41 -35.86
N SER A 624 0.30 -6.66 -36.27
CA SER A 624 -0.72 -7.70 -36.39
C SER A 624 -1.12 -8.32 -35.06
N ILE A 625 -0.20 -8.37 -34.08
CA ILE A 625 -0.44 -8.85 -32.72
C ILE A 625 -1.21 -7.79 -31.91
N PHE A 626 -0.75 -6.53 -31.91
CA PHE A 626 -1.42 -5.45 -31.17
C PHE A 626 -2.85 -5.15 -31.66
N ARG A 627 -3.20 -5.55 -32.89
CA ARG A 627 -4.57 -5.50 -33.42
C ARG A 627 -5.52 -6.56 -32.86
N LEU A 628 -5.03 -7.63 -32.22
CA LEU A 628 -5.89 -8.66 -31.61
C LEU A 628 -6.67 -8.08 -30.42
N ARG A 629 -7.95 -8.42 -30.30
CA ARG A 629 -8.83 -7.83 -29.26
C ARG A 629 -8.40 -8.17 -27.83
N ASN A 630 -7.83 -9.35 -27.65
CA ASN A 630 -7.37 -9.93 -26.40
C ASN A 630 -5.91 -9.58 -26.08
N VAL A 631 -5.31 -8.62 -26.78
CA VAL A 631 -3.93 -8.16 -26.53
C VAL A 631 -3.92 -6.75 -25.94
N GLU A 632 -3.37 -6.60 -24.74
CA GLU A 632 -2.92 -5.32 -24.20
C GLU A 632 -1.47 -5.07 -24.66
N ILE A 633 -1.12 -3.80 -24.88
CA ILE A 633 0.19 -3.42 -25.39
C ILE A 633 1.11 -3.06 -24.22
N ALA A 634 2.28 -3.67 -24.19
CA ALA A 634 3.36 -3.32 -23.27
C ALA A 634 4.64 -2.90 -24.01
N SER A 635 5.59 -2.33 -23.28
CA SER A 635 6.96 -2.11 -23.75
C SER A 635 7.93 -3.01 -22.99
N HIS A 636 8.96 -3.53 -23.69
CA HIS A 636 10.08 -4.27 -23.09
C HIS A 636 11.39 -3.52 -23.34
N THR A 637 11.36 -2.22 -23.01
CA THR A 637 12.45 -1.26 -23.18
C THR A 637 12.89 -1.00 -24.65
N TYR A 638 14.04 -0.34 -24.83
CA TYR A 638 14.67 -0.09 -26.11
C TYR A 638 15.81 -1.06 -26.39
N SER A 639 16.78 -1.18 -25.47
CA SER A 639 17.98 -2.00 -25.66
C SER A 639 17.98 -3.32 -24.91
N HIS A 640 16.99 -3.57 -24.04
CA HIS A 640 16.94 -4.73 -23.14
C HIS A 640 18.19 -4.79 -22.24
N PRO A 641 18.26 -3.94 -21.19
CA PRO A 641 19.14 -4.18 -20.05
C PRO A 641 19.00 -5.62 -19.53
N PHE A 642 20.14 -6.30 -19.39
CA PHE A 642 20.24 -7.65 -18.84
C PHE A 642 20.39 -7.63 -17.31
N ASP A 643 21.11 -6.63 -16.81
CA ASP A 643 21.32 -6.31 -15.39
C ASP A 643 21.05 -4.80 -15.29
N TRP A 644 20.19 -4.34 -14.37
CA TRP A 644 19.84 -2.93 -14.28
C TRP A 644 20.79 -2.11 -13.40
N HIS A 645 21.57 -2.74 -12.52
CA HIS A 645 22.56 -2.10 -11.64
C HIS A 645 23.83 -1.71 -12.40
N GLU A 646 24.27 -2.55 -13.34
CA GLU A 646 25.42 -2.30 -14.23
C GLU A 646 25.18 -1.15 -15.25
N MET A 647 23.93 -0.74 -15.47
CA MET A 647 23.59 0.21 -16.54
C MET A 647 23.82 1.68 -16.18
N GLN A 648 25.00 2.19 -16.52
CA GLN A 648 25.36 3.60 -16.32
C GLN A 648 24.98 4.54 -17.48
N PRO A 649 24.44 5.75 -17.24
CA PRO A 649 24.09 6.72 -18.28
C PRO A 649 25.24 7.02 -19.25
N GLY A 650 24.97 6.90 -20.55
CA GLY A 650 25.96 7.16 -21.60
C GLY A 650 26.88 5.97 -21.96
N MET A 651 26.80 4.85 -21.24
CA MET A 651 27.51 3.61 -21.58
C MET A 651 27.19 3.15 -23.01
N ALA A 652 28.18 2.66 -23.75
CA ALA A 652 27.95 2.10 -25.08
C ALA A 652 27.26 0.73 -24.98
N SER A 653 26.28 0.46 -25.83
CA SER A 653 25.51 -0.78 -25.76
C SER A 653 26.23 -2.01 -26.32
N GLY A 654 25.88 -3.19 -25.81
CA GLY A 654 26.40 -4.49 -26.26
C GLY A 654 27.14 -5.31 -25.20
N ALA A 655 27.35 -4.76 -24.00
CA ALA A 655 27.96 -5.47 -22.87
C ALA A 655 26.88 -6.00 -21.90
N HIS A 656 26.02 -5.12 -21.39
CA HIS A 656 24.95 -5.44 -20.42
C HIS A 656 23.54 -5.21 -21.03
N ASN A 657 23.48 -5.10 -22.36
CA ASN A 657 22.26 -4.95 -23.16
C ASN A 657 22.53 -5.32 -24.63
N LEU A 658 21.50 -5.31 -25.49
CA LEU A 658 21.66 -5.65 -26.91
C LEU A 658 22.64 -4.70 -27.63
N PRO A 659 23.49 -5.20 -28.56
CA PRO A 659 24.52 -4.42 -29.25
C PRO A 659 23.93 -3.53 -30.37
N LEU A 660 23.25 -2.46 -29.98
CA LEU A 660 22.60 -1.52 -30.90
C LEU A 660 23.59 -0.49 -31.46
N LYS A 661 23.72 -0.44 -32.80
CA LYS A 661 24.72 0.39 -33.48
C LYS A 661 24.56 1.88 -33.14
N GLY A 662 25.59 2.44 -32.50
CA GLY A 662 25.65 3.87 -32.15
C GLY A 662 24.77 4.28 -30.96
N TYR A 663 24.15 3.33 -30.27
CA TYR A 663 23.37 3.64 -29.06
C TYR A 663 24.27 3.84 -27.84
N ARG A 664 23.84 4.74 -26.96
CA ARG A 664 24.37 4.96 -25.62
C ARG A 664 23.23 4.99 -24.62
N TYR A 665 23.36 4.24 -23.54
CA TYR A 665 22.28 3.99 -22.59
C TYR A 665 21.67 5.27 -22.02
N SER A 666 20.34 5.31 -21.97
CA SER A 666 19.58 6.39 -21.37
C SER A 666 18.20 5.88 -20.92
N LEU A 667 17.87 6.00 -19.63
CA LEU A 667 16.53 5.70 -19.09
C LEU A 667 15.40 6.34 -19.90
N LYS A 668 15.61 7.57 -20.40
CA LYS A 668 14.62 8.24 -21.26
C LYS A 668 14.41 7.53 -22.60
N ARG A 669 15.45 6.94 -23.19
CA ARG A 669 15.31 6.16 -24.43
C ARG A 669 14.71 4.78 -24.15
N GLU A 670 15.09 4.14 -23.05
CA GLU A 670 14.53 2.87 -22.62
C GLU A 670 13.03 2.95 -22.32
N ILE A 671 12.57 4.01 -21.66
CA ILE A 671 11.20 4.11 -21.13
C ILE A 671 10.33 5.00 -22.04
N ASP A 672 10.39 6.34 -21.95
CA ASP A 672 9.60 7.26 -22.80
C ASP A 672 9.82 7.01 -24.30
N GLY A 673 11.06 6.74 -24.71
CA GLY A 673 11.43 6.49 -26.10
C GLY A 673 10.82 5.21 -26.69
N SER A 674 10.81 4.11 -25.93
CA SER A 674 10.22 2.84 -26.37
C SER A 674 8.70 2.90 -26.40
N VAL A 675 8.10 3.42 -25.32
CA VAL A 675 6.65 3.64 -25.17
C VAL A 675 6.12 4.50 -26.33
N ARG A 676 6.73 5.67 -26.56
CA ARG A 676 6.33 6.57 -27.63
C ARG A 676 6.48 5.95 -29.01
N TYR A 677 7.53 5.16 -29.25
CA TYR A 677 7.71 4.49 -30.54
C TYR A 677 6.60 3.47 -30.79
N ILE A 678 6.25 2.65 -29.80
CA ILE A 678 5.16 1.68 -29.90
C ILE A 678 3.83 2.39 -30.18
N ASP A 679 3.49 3.41 -29.39
CA ASP A 679 2.25 4.18 -29.52
C ASP A 679 2.10 4.85 -30.89
N THR A 680 3.20 5.29 -31.51
CA THR A 680 3.16 6.06 -32.76
C THR A 680 3.38 5.22 -34.04
N HIS A 681 4.01 4.05 -33.96
CA HIS A 681 4.39 3.24 -35.15
C HIS A 681 3.80 1.83 -35.17
N LEU A 682 3.34 1.30 -34.03
CA LEU A 682 2.96 -0.11 -33.88
C LEU A 682 1.54 -0.30 -33.31
N ALA A 683 1.08 0.58 -32.42
CA ALA A 683 -0.26 0.52 -31.86
C ALA A 683 -1.33 0.83 -32.94
N PRO A 684 -2.45 0.08 -32.99
CA PRO A 684 -3.61 0.46 -33.78
C PRO A 684 -4.36 1.63 -33.12
N PRO A 685 -5.20 2.38 -33.88
CA PRO A 685 -6.06 3.42 -33.32
C PRO A 685 -6.89 2.92 -32.13
N GLY A 686 -6.94 3.74 -31.07
CA GLY A 686 -7.66 3.41 -29.83
C GLY A 686 -6.89 2.53 -28.84
N LYS A 687 -5.69 2.03 -29.19
CA LYS A 687 -4.78 1.37 -28.25
C LYS A 687 -3.50 2.19 -28.06
N ARG A 688 -2.86 1.96 -26.91
CA ARG A 688 -1.56 2.51 -26.50
C ARG A 688 -0.92 1.57 -25.48
N VAL A 689 0.37 1.75 -25.19
CA VAL A 689 1.07 1.04 -24.12
C VAL A 689 0.38 1.30 -22.78
N LYS A 690 0.25 0.23 -21.99
CA LYS A 690 -0.36 0.23 -20.65
C LYS A 690 0.57 -0.26 -19.55
N VAL A 691 1.59 -1.05 -19.90
CA VAL A 691 2.53 -1.66 -18.96
C VAL A 691 3.95 -1.54 -19.52
N LEU A 692 4.93 -1.27 -18.65
CA LEU A 692 6.33 -1.58 -18.90
C LEU A 692 6.64 -2.92 -18.22
N LEU A 693 7.05 -3.91 -19.01
CA LEU A 693 7.55 -5.19 -18.51
C LEU A 693 9.08 -5.08 -18.42
N TRP A 694 9.64 -5.24 -17.21
CA TRP A 694 11.07 -5.05 -16.96
C TRP A 694 11.90 -6.18 -17.57
N SER A 695 13.00 -5.84 -18.25
CA SER A 695 13.93 -6.79 -18.88
C SER A 695 15.02 -7.27 -17.93
N GLY A 696 15.65 -8.40 -18.26
CA GLY A 696 16.85 -8.89 -17.57
C GLY A 696 16.54 -9.38 -16.16
N ASP A 697 17.41 -9.04 -15.20
CA ASP A 697 17.22 -9.26 -13.76
C ASP A 697 15.89 -8.71 -13.21
N ALA A 698 15.26 -7.79 -13.95
CA ALA A 698 14.06 -7.05 -13.56
C ALA A 698 14.19 -6.34 -12.21
N LEU A 699 15.37 -5.78 -11.89
CA LEU A 699 15.64 -4.94 -10.72
C LEU A 699 15.87 -3.46 -11.11
N PRO A 700 14.86 -2.77 -11.67
CA PRO A 700 14.98 -1.38 -12.09
C PRO A 700 15.32 -0.45 -10.91
N PRO A 701 16.14 0.60 -11.14
CA PRO A 701 16.40 1.63 -10.15
C PRO A 701 15.15 2.49 -9.91
N ALA A 702 15.05 3.10 -8.74
CA ALA A 702 13.92 3.96 -8.33
C ALA A 702 13.53 5.02 -9.38
N GLN A 703 14.51 5.61 -10.08
CA GLN A 703 14.26 6.60 -11.14
C GLN A 703 13.52 5.99 -12.35
N ALA A 704 13.78 4.73 -12.70
CA ALA A 704 13.10 4.06 -13.80
C ALA A 704 11.62 3.82 -13.45
N VAL A 705 11.33 3.37 -12.23
CA VAL A 705 9.95 3.17 -11.73
C VAL A 705 9.21 4.51 -11.68
N ALA A 706 9.84 5.58 -11.21
CA ALA A 706 9.30 6.94 -11.23
C ALA A 706 8.87 7.40 -12.65
N MET A 707 9.60 6.99 -13.68
CA MET A 707 9.27 7.33 -15.07
C MET A 707 8.05 6.56 -15.60
N THR A 708 7.72 5.38 -15.06
CA THR A 708 6.46 4.69 -15.41
C THR A 708 5.24 5.37 -14.80
N ASP A 709 5.33 5.83 -13.55
CA ASP A 709 4.28 6.61 -12.89
C ASP A 709 4.01 7.93 -13.62
N ALA A 710 5.09 8.66 -13.96
CA ALA A 710 5.00 9.91 -14.72
C ALA A 710 4.41 9.74 -16.15
N LEU A 711 4.42 8.53 -16.70
CA LEU A 711 3.77 8.19 -17.98
C LEU A 711 2.33 7.68 -17.82
N GLY A 712 1.89 7.39 -16.59
CA GLY A 712 0.58 6.80 -16.29
C GLY A 712 0.44 5.37 -16.80
N ILE A 713 1.52 4.57 -16.73
CA ILE A 713 1.54 3.15 -17.12
C ILE A 713 1.95 2.28 -15.92
N ALA A 714 1.44 1.06 -15.88
CA ALA A 714 1.84 0.05 -14.90
C ALA A 714 3.31 -0.37 -15.13
N ASN A 715 3.93 -0.93 -14.09
CA ASN A 715 5.26 -1.54 -14.18
C ASN A 715 5.24 -2.92 -13.52
N MET A 716 5.81 -3.93 -14.17
CA MET A 716 5.75 -5.33 -13.72
C MET A 716 6.97 -6.13 -14.14
N ASN A 717 7.16 -7.27 -13.46
CA ASN A 717 8.22 -8.29 -13.55
C ASN A 717 9.22 -8.17 -12.39
N GLY A 718 10.12 -9.14 -12.27
CA GLY A 718 10.75 -9.51 -11.00
C GLY A 718 9.85 -10.40 -10.15
N GLY A 719 10.41 -10.97 -9.08
CA GLY A 719 9.77 -11.99 -8.24
C GLY A 719 9.88 -13.40 -8.83
N VAL A 720 10.33 -14.34 -8.02
CA VAL A 720 10.61 -15.73 -8.39
C VAL A 720 9.64 -16.63 -7.65
N THR A 721 8.51 -16.94 -8.29
CA THR A 721 7.57 -17.96 -7.80
C THR A 721 7.60 -19.15 -8.76
N ASP A 722 8.37 -20.18 -8.40
CA ASP A 722 8.60 -21.38 -9.21
C ASP A 722 8.32 -22.70 -8.47
N VAL A 723 7.71 -22.63 -7.27
CA VAL A 723 7.42 -23.80 -6.41
C VAL A 723 6.84 -24.99 -7.20
N THR A 724 7.40 -26.18 -7.01
CA THR A 724 7.05 -27.43 -7.71
C THR A 724 7.05 -28.61 -6.74
N TRP A 725 6.55 -29.79 -7.14
CA TRP A 725 6.63 -30.99 -6.29
C TRP A 725 8.06 -31.41 -5.95
N ARG A 726 9.03 -31.14 -6.85
CA ARG A 726 10.46 -31.35 -6.58
C ARG A 726 10.99 -30.31 -5.59
N ASN A 727 10.57 -29.06 -5.73
CA ASN A 727 11.02 -27.95 -4.90
C ASN A 727 9.87 -27.33 -4.09
N HIS A 728 9.25 -28.15 -3.24
CA HIS A 728 8.06 -27.75 -2.49
C HIS A 728 8.47 -27.04 -1.20
N SER A 729 8.51 -25.71 -1.23
CA SER A 729 8.71 -24.80 -0.09
C SER A 729 8.10 -23.43 -0.41
N ILE A 730 7.62 -22.72 0.61
CA ILE A 730 7.07 -21.36 0.51
C ILE A 730 8.17 -20.30 0.25
N THR A 731 9.45 -20.60 0.55
CA THR A 731 10.59 -19.74 0.14
C THR A 731 10.67 -19.57 -1.39
N ASN A 732 10.14 -20.55 -2.15
CA ASN A 732 10.04 -20.50 -3.62
C ASN A 732 8.78 -19.75 -4.11
N VAL A 733 8.24 -18.84 -3.29
CA VAL A 733 7.07 -18.02 -3.58
C VAL A 733 7.33 -16.60 -3.06
N SER A 734 7.80 -15.71 -3.94
CA SER A 734 8.03 -14.29 -3.62
C SER A 734 6.75 -13.54 -3.17
N PRO A 735 6.85 -12.34 -2.58
CA PRO A 735 5.72 -11.44 -2.34
C PRO A 735 5.09 -10.88 -3.63
N MET A 736 4.13 -9.95 -3.51
CA MET A 736 3.54 -9.22 -4.63
C MET A 736 4.37 -8.00 -5.05
N THR A 737 5.20 -7.45 -4.15
CA THR A 737 5.84 -6.14 -4.37
C THR A 737 7.27 -6.02 -3.82
N ARG A 738 8.02 -5.09 -4.43
CA ARG A 738 9.34 -4.60 -4.02
C ARG A 738 9.30 -3.07 -3.92
N PRO A 739 9.91 -2.44 -2.91
CA PRO A 739 10.08 -0.99 -2.88
C PRO A 739 11.21 -0.58 -3.85
N ALA A 740 11.05 0.57 -4.50
CA ALA A 740 12.07 1.13 -5.39
C ALA A 740 12.24 2.61 -5.03
N GLY A 741 12.94 2.87 -3.93
CA GLY A 741 12.88 4.15 -3.22
C GLY A 741 11.44 4.47 -2.79
N ALA A 742 10.96 5.68 -3.11
CA ALA A 742 9.58 6.09 -2.82
C ALA A 742 8.50 5.43 -3.71
N TRP A 743 8.87 4.52 -4.61
CA TRP A 743 7.97 3.88 -5.57
C TRP A 743 7.79 2.39 -5.28
N THR A 744 6.82 1.76 -5.95
CA THR A 744 6.54 0.32 -5.82
C THR A 744 6.63 -0.36 -7.18
N GLN A 745 7.42 -1.42 -7.22
CA GLN A 745 7.44 -2.39 -8.30
C GLN A 745 6.51 -3.55 -7.94
N VAL A 746 5.69 -3.98 -8.90
CA VAL A 746 4.82 -5.15 -8.75
C VAL A 746 5.50 -6.35 -9.42
N TYR A 747 5.62 -7.44 -8.68
CA TYR A 747 6.19 -8.67 -9.19
C TYR A 747 5.22 -9.46 -10.07
N ALA A 748 5.76 -10.28 -10.98
CA ALA A 748 4.96 -11.27 -11.67
C ALA A 748 4.53 -12.35 -10.65
N PRO A 749 3.24 -12.74 -10.56
CA PRO A 749 2.81 -13.68 -9.53
C PRO A 749 3.37 -15.10 -9.65
N VAL A 750 3.77 -15.50 -10.85
CA VAL A 750 4.43 -16.77 -11.18
C VAL A 750 5.50 -16.48 -12.25
N ILE A 751 6.70 -17.07 -12.11
CA ILE A 751 7.83 -16.77 -13.00
C ILE A 751 7.67 -17.40 -14.40
N ASN A 752 8.50 -16.93 -15.34
CA ASN A 752 8.45 -17.24 -16.75
C ASN A 752 8.96 -18.65 -17.13
N ASP A 753 8.79 -18.97 -18.40
CA ASP A 753 9.34 -20.15 -19.07
C ASP A 753 10.87 -20.29 -19.03
N ASN A 754 11.63 -19.22 -18.79
CA ASN A 754 13.10 -19.26 -18.74
C ASN A 754 13.59 -20.14 -17.58
N VAL A 755 13.07 -19.89 -16.37
CA VAL A 755 13.39 -20.67 -15.14
C VAL A 755 12.99 -22.14 -15.33
N PHE A 756 11.76 -22.40 -15.76
CA PHE A 756 11.29 -23.78 -15.96
C PHE A 756 11.99 -24.54 -17.11
N THR A 757 12.72 -23.87 -17.99
CA THR A 757 13.47 -24.47 -19.11
C THR A 757 14.99 -24.33 -19.01
N ASN A 758 15.50 -23.97 -17.82
CA ASN A 758 16.93 -23.87 -17.50
C ASN A 758 17.67 -22.90 -18.43
N GLY A 759 17.29 -21.62 -18.45
CA GLY A 759 17.92 -20.63 -19.34
C GLY A 759 17.61 -20.89 -20.83
N TYR A 760 16.44 -21.47 -21.12
CA TYR A 760 16.06 -22.07 -22.41
C TYR A 760 17.06 -23.12 -22.96
N LYS A 761 17.91 -23.72 -22.11
CA LYS A 761 18.83 -24.82 -22.48
C LYS A 761 18.09 -26.17 -22.60
N GLY A 762 16.94 -26.29 -21.96
CA GLY A 762 16.03 -27.43 -22.01
C GLY A 762 15.85 -28.15 -20.66
N PRO A 763 14.88 -29.09 -20.55
CA PRO A 763 14.00 -29.56 -21.61
C PRO A 763 12.99 -28.49 -22.06
N TYR A 764 12.81 -28.32 -23.37
CA TYR A 764 11.98 -27.25 -23.93
C TYR A 764 10.49 -27.31 -23.56
N TRP A 765 9.98 -28.47 -23.11
CA TRP A 765 8.62 -28.61 -22.57
C TRP A 765 8.51 -28.25 -21.08
N GLY A 766 9.62 -27.87 -20.43
CA GLY A 766 9.75 -27.74 -18.98
C GLY A 766 8.74 -26.79 -18.33
N PHE A 767 8.31 -25.74 -19.04
CA PHE A 767 7.25 -24.82 -18.59
C PHE A 767 5.93 -25.52 -18.25
N ALA A 768 5.66 -26.73 -18.74
CA ALA A 768 4.50 -27.52 -18.32
C ALA A 768 4.47 -27.83 -16.81
N ARG A 769 5.59 -27.65 -16.08
CA ARG A 769 5.63 -27.75 -14.61
C ARG A 769 4.96 -26.57 -13.89
N VAL A 770 4.68 -25.44 -14.56
CA VAL A 770 3.96 -24.29 -13.98
C VAL A 770 2.56 -24.67 -13.47
N LEU A 771 1.97 -25.75 -14.00
CA LEU A 771 0.70 -26.29 -13.49
C LEU A 771 0.82 -26.79 -12.04
N GLN A 772 1.98 -27.31 -11.64
CA GLN A 772 2.26 -27.69 -10.25
C GLN A 772 2.30 -26.45 -9.36
N THR A 773 2.94 -25.37 -9.85
CA THR A 773 2.99 -24.07 -9.18
C THR A 773 1.58 -23.49 -9.00
N PHE A 774 0.70 -23.62 -10.00
CA PHE A 774 -0.70 -23.19 -9.86
C PHE A 774 -1.47 -23.99 -8.80
N GLU A 775 -1.26 -25.30 -8.69
CA GLU A 775 -1.89 -26.15 -7.67
C GLU A 775 -1.36 -25.82 -6.26
N LEU A 776 -0.03 -25.74 -6.11
CA LEU A 776 0.68 -25.42 -4.87
C LEU A 776 0.39 -24.03 -4.30
N THR A 777 0.09 -23.06 -5.17
CA THR A 777 -0.28 -21.69 -4.78
C THR A 777 -1.79 -21.49 -4.66
N ASP A 778 -2.61 -22.54 -4.84
CA ASP A 778 -4.04 -22.53 -4.47
C ASP A 778 -4.29 -23.20 -3.12
N MET A 779 -3.62 -24.32 -2.84
CA MET A 779 -3.91 -25.20 -1.70
C MET A 779 -2.63 -25.57 -0.92
N PRO A 780 -2.67 -25.59 0.43
CA PRO A 780 -3.83 -25.34 1.30
C PRO A 780 -4.13 -23.84 1.50
N ARG A 781 -3.24 -22.95 1.07
CA ARG A 781 -3.41 -21.48 1.11
C ARG A 781 -3.41 -20.97 -0.33
N ARG A 782 -4.35 -20.09 -0.67
CA ARG A 782 -4.30 -19.37 -1.95
C ARG A 782 -3.32 -18.22 -1.81
N LEU A 783 -2.11 -18.41 -2.32
CA LEU A 783 -1.00 -17.47 -2.21
C LEU A 783 -0.86 -16.58 -3.45
N LYS A 784 -1.29 -17.06 -4.64
CA LYS A 784 -1.11 -16.34 -5.91
C LYS A 784 -2.32 -16.48 -6.86
N PRO A 785 -2.55 -15.50 -7.77
CA PRO A 785 -3.26 -15.70 -9.03
C PRO A 785 -2.69 -16.85 -9.90
N VAL A 786 -3.40 -17.20 -10.97
CA VAL A 786 -2.87 -18.04 -12.07
C VAL A 786 -2.23 -17.13 -13.11
N THR A 787 -0.90 -17.10 -13.22
CA THR A 787 -0.19 -16.23 -14.18
C THR A 787 0.54 -17.06 -15.24
N ILE A 788 0.27 -16.78 -16.52
CA ILE A 788 0.96 -17.42 -17.66
C ILE A 788 1.99 -16.45 -18.24
N TYR A 789 3.18 -16.44 -17.64
CA TYR A 789 4.32 -15.63 -18.07
C TYR A 789 5.27 -16.46 -18.95
N TYR A 790 5.63 -15.96 -20.13
CA TYR A 790 6.58 -16.61 -21.05
C TYR A 790 7.18 -15.62 -22.05
N HIS A 791 8.15 -16.06 -22.85
CA HIS A 791 8.78 -15.24 -23.89
C HIS A 791 8.45 -15.70 -25.31
N PHE A 792 8.67 -14.83 -26.30
CA PHE A 792 8.50 -15.23 -27.70
C PHE A 792 9.44 -16.35 -28.15
N PHE A 793 10.61 -16.54 -27.51
CA PHE A 793 11.51 -17.65 -27.84
C PHE A 793 10.84 -19.03 -27.70
N SER A 794 9.81 -19.19 -26.86
CA SER A 794 9.06 -20.45 -26.75
C SER A 794 8.19 -20.77 -27.97
N GLY A 795 8.02 -19.81 -28.90
CA GLY A 795 7.53 -20.08 -30.24
C GLY A 795 8.52 -20.84 -31.13
N THR A 796 9.79 -21.02 -30.72
CA THR A 796 10.82 -21.64 -31.57
C THR A 796 10.83 -23.18 -31.54
N ARG A 797 10.24 -23.81 -30.52
CA ARG A 797 10.22 -25.27 -30.34
C ARG A 797 8.79 -25.76 -30.11
N PRO A 798 8.32 -26.82 -30.82
CA PRO A 798 6.97 -27.36 -30.63
C PRO A 798 6.64 -27.66 -29.17
N GLY A 799 7.52 -28.37 -28.45
CA GLY A 799 7.30 -28.73 -27.05
C GLY A 799 7.16 -27.54 -26.09
N ALA A 800 7.77 -26.39 -26.40
CA ALA A 800 7.63 -25.17 -25.61
C ALA A 800 6.28 -24.49 -25.91
N THR A 801 5.92 -24.37 -27.18
CA THR A 801 4.61 -23.83 -27.61
C THR A 801 3.45 -24.69 -27.08
N ASP A 802 3.61 -26.01 -27.09
CA ASP A 802 2.59 -26.95 -26.60
C ASP A 802 2.51 -26.94 -25.05
N ALA A 803 3.61 -26.62 -24.35
CA ALA A 803 3.59 -26.38 -22.90
C ALA A 803 2.84 -25.10 -22.53
N ILE A 804 3.05 -24.01 -23.26
CA ILE A 804 2.26 -22.77 -23.10
C ILE A 804 0.78 -23.04 -23.35
N ALA A 805 0.44 -23.78 -24.42
CA ALA A 805 -0.94 -24.12 -24.73
C ALA A 805 -1.65 -24.83 -23.57
N LYS A 806 -0.97 -25.75 -22.87
CA LYS A 806 -1.50 -26.41 -21.67
C LYS A 806 -1.78 -25.44 -20.51
N ALA A 807 -0.96 -24.40 -20.32
CA ALA A 807 -1.21 -23.38 -19.30
C ALA A 807 -2.47 -22.55 -19.61
N TYR A 808 -2.70 -22.18 -20.87
CA TYR A 808 -3.94 -21.51 -21.30
C TYR A 808 -5.16 -22.44 -21.18
N GLU A 809 -5.02 -23.72 -21.54
CA GLU A 809 -6.07 -24.74 -21.39
C GLU A 809 -6.43 -24.95 -19.91
N TYR A 810 -5.45 -24.96 -18.99
CA TYR A 810 -5.67 -24.99 -17.55
C TYR A 810 -6.43 -23.74 -17.06
N ALA A 811 -5.97 -22.53 -17.39
CA ALA A 811 -6.59 -21.30 -16.92
C ALA A 811 -8.07 -21.14 -17.39
N LEU A 812 -8.39 -21.67 -18.57
CA LEU A 812 -9.75 -21.67 -19.14
C LEU A 812 -10.65 -22.82 -18.64
N SER A 813 -10.08 -23.94 -18.18
CA SER A 813 -10.84 -25.06 -17.60
C SER A 813 -11.20 -24.84 -16.12
N HIS A 814 -10.44 -24.00 -15.43
CA HIS A 814 -10.66 -23.66 -14.02
C HIS A 814 -11.61 -22.47 -13.83
N GLN A 815 -12.04 -22.28 -12.59
CA GLN A 815 -12.96 -21.21 -12.20
C GLN A 815 -12.22 -19.88 -11.98
N THR A 816 -11.66 -19.35 -13.08
CA THR A 816 -10.85 -18.13 -13.08
C THR A 816 -11.65 -16.87 -13.39
N LEU A 817 -11.06 -15.70 -13.10
CA LEU A 817 -11.44 -14.38 -13.61
C LEU A 817 -10.26 -13.82 -14.41
N PRO A 818 -10.26 -13.95 -15.75
CA PRO A 818 -9.19 -13.45 -16.59
C PRO A 818 -9.15 -11.92 -16.68
N MET A 819 -7.96 -11.32 -16.51
CA MET A 819 -7.73 -9.89 -16.70
C MET A 819 -6.34 -9.59 -17.30
N PHE A 820 -6.16 -8.36 -17.79
CA PHE A 820 -4.86 -7.85 -18.25
C PHE A 820 -3.95 -7.44 -17.08
N GLU A 821 -2.63 -7.41 -17.30
CA GLU A 821 -1.67 -7.08 -16.23
C GLU A 821 -1.82 -5.65 -15.71
N SER A 822 -2.26 -4.69 -16.52
CA SER A 822 -2.57 -3.33 -16.03
C SER A 822 -3.69 -3.31 -14.98
N ALA A 823 -4.64 -4.23 -15.06
CA ALA A 823 -5.74 -4.35 -14.10
C ALA A 823 -5.29 -5.05 -12.81
N TYR A 824 -4.43 -6.07 -12.94
CA TYR A 824 -3.81 -6.73 -11.78
C TYR A 824 -2.84 -5.78 -11.04
N TYR A 825 -2.03 -5.01 -11.76
CA TYR A 825 -1.20 -3.94 -11.19
C TYR A 825 -2.04 -2.94 -10.39
N ALA A 826 -3.14 -2.45 -10.97
CA ALA A 826 -4.03 -1.51 -10.29
C ALA A 826 -4.65 -2.12 -9.01
N LEU A 827 -4.99 -3.41 -9.04
CA LEU A 827 -5.49 -4.17 -7.90
C LEU A 827 -4.43 -4.31 -6.79
N VAL A 828 -3.18 -4.68 -7.12
CA VAL A 828 -2.08 -4.77 -6.12
C VAL A 828 -1.77 -3.40 -5.49
N MET A 829 -1.81 -2.32 -6.27
CA MET A 829 -1.61 -0.97 -5.75
C MET A 829 -2.76 -0.48 -4.85
N ASP A 830 -3.98 -1.00 -5.05
CA ASP A 830 -5.17 -0.71 -4.25
C ASP A 830 -5.19 -1.57 -2.96
N TYR A 831 -4.82 -2.86 -3.05
CA TYR A 831 -4.57 -3.74 -1.90
C TYR A 831 -3.70 -3.05 -0.83
N ARG A 832 -2.63 -2.37 -1.25
CA ARG A 832 -1.70 -1.65 -0.35
C ARG A 832 -2.29 -0.38 0.29
N ARG A 833 -3.43 0.13 -0.21
CA ARG A 833 -4.05 1.40 0.21
C ARG A 833 -5.40 1.23 0.91
N ILE A 834 -6.09 0.10 0.70
CA ILE A 834 -7.41 -0.16 1.28
C ILE A 834 -7.40 0.01 2.80
N GLY A 835 -8.28 0.90 3.26
CA GLY A 835 -8.53 1.11 4.67
C GLY A 835 -9.44 0.04 5.24
N VAL A 836 -9.05 -0.54 6.38
CA VAL A 836 -9.91 -1.38 7.21
C VAL A 836 -10.04 -0.70 8.57
N ALA A 837 -11.26 -0.37 8.98
CA ALA A 837 -11.56 0.22 10.28
C ALA A 837 -12.69 -0.53 10.97
N ARG A 838 -12.70 -0.47 12.30
CA ARG A 838 -13.76 -1.03 13.15
C ARG A 838 -14.55 0.10 13.80
N ALA A 839 -15.85 0.13 13.61
CA ALA A 839 -16.74 1.07 14.29
C ALA A 839 -17.00 0.65 15.75
N LEU A 840 -17.43 1.59 16.60
CA LEU A 840 -17.78 1.30 18.00
C LEU A 840 -18.95 0.30 18.15
N ASP A 841 -19.82 0.16 17.14
CA ASP A 841 -20.89 -0.86 17.11
C ASP A 841 -20.39 -2.26 16.68
N GLY A 842 -19.09 -2.41 16.45
CA GLY A 842 -18.44 -3.65 16.03
C GLY A 842 -18.45 -3.91 14.53
N SER A 843 -19.10 -3.07 13.71
CA SER A 843 -19.09 -3.21 12.25
C SER A 843 -17.74 -2.85 11.61
N TRP A 844 -17.44 -3.48 10.48
CA TRP A 844 -16.26 -3.20 9.69
C TRP A 844 -16.57 -2.14 8.63
N ILE A 845 -15.68 -1.18 8.49
CA ILE A 845 -15.71 -0.13 7.48
C ILE A 845 -14.51 -0.35 6.57
N ILE A 846 -14.77 -0.51 5.28
CA ILE A 846 -13.74 -0.76 4.28
C ILE A 846 -13.74 0.41 3.32
N SER A 847 -12.60 1.08 3.16
CA SER A 847 -12.49 2.33 2.40
C SER A 847 -11.48 2.17 1.26
N GLY A 848 -11.79 2.76 0.10
CA GLY A 848 -10.92 2.75 -1.07
C GLY A 848 -10.85 1.43 -1.84
N ALA A 849 -11.69 0.43 -1.53
CA ALA A 849 -11.74 -0.88 -2.20
C ALA A 849 -12.35 -0.79 -3.62
N THR A 850 -11.64 -0.13 -4.53
CA THR A 850 -12.12 0.27 -5.85
C THR A 850 -11.54 -0.58 -6.98
N GLN A 851 -10.34 -1.15 -6.80
CA GLN A 851 -9.66 -2.08 -7.69
C GLN A 851 -9.37 -3.43 -7.05
N ASP A 852 -9.04 -3.50 -5.76
CA ASP A 852 -9.19 -4.74 -5.00
C ASP A 852 -10.54 -4.71 -4.29
N ARG A 853 -11.33 -5.78 -4.48
CA ARG A 853 -12.76 -5.84 -4.15
C ARG A 853 -13.11 -7.13 -3.42
N THR A 854 -12.13 -7.74 -2.76
CA THR A 854 -12.33 -9.02 -2.07
C THR A 854 -11.82 -8.98 -0.65
N LEU A 855 -12.62 -9.53 0.26
CA LEU A 855 -12.22 -9.81 1.64
C LEU A 855 -12.35 -11.29 1.92
N ARG A 856 -11.37 -11.88 2.59
CA ARG A 856 -11.41 -13.25 3.12
C ARG A 856 -11.71 -13.16 4.62
N LEU A 857 -12.79 -13.80 5.05
CA LEU A 857 -13.21 -13.91 6.45
C LEU A 857 -12.82 -15.26 7.05
N GLY A 858 -12.94 -15.37 8.37
CA GLY A 858 -12.78 -16.64 9.09
C GLY A 858 -13.78 -17.72 8.63
N PRO A 859 -13.48 -19.00 8.89
CA PRO A 859 -14.28 -20.12 8.38
C PRO A 859 -15.73 -20.13 8.90
N ASN A 860 -15.98 -19.52 10.06
CA ASN A 860 -17.29 -19.42 10.71
C ASN A 860 -17.93 -18.02 10.61
N GLU A 861 -17.45 -17.18 9.69
CA GLU A 861 -17.90 -15.79 9.52
C GLU A 861 -18.45 -15.56 8.11
N TRP A 862 -19.67 -15.03 8.02
CA TRP A 862 -20.32 -14.65 6.76
C TRP A 862 -20.83 -13.20 6.83
N PRO A 863 -20.97 -12.50 5.69
CA PRO A 863 -21.58 -11.19 5.65
C PRO A 863 -23.09 -11.27 5.93
N ASP A 864 -23.57 -10.45 6.87
CA ASP A 864 -24.99 -10.11 6.94
C ASP A 864 -25.33 -9.19 5.76
N LEU A 865 -25.92 -9.76 4.71
CA LEU A 865 -26.24 -9.05 3.47
C LEU A 865 -27.35 -8.01 3.59
N ALA A 866 -28.18 -8.08 4.64
CA ALA A 866 -29.24 -7.09 4.88
C ALA A 866 -28.71 -5.90 5.69
N ALA A 867 -27.85 -6.17 6.67
CA ALA A 867 -27.26 -5.14 7.52
C ALA A 867 -25.97 -4.50 6.95
N SER A 868 -25.39 -5.09 5.88
CA SER A 868 -24.21 -4.57 5.18
C SER A 868 -24.56 -3.65 3.99
N LYS A 869 -23.74 -2.64 3.73
CA LYS A 869 -23.84 -1.72 2.58
C LYS A 869 -22.64 -1.91 1.66
N GLY A 870 -22.88 -2.14 0.37
CA GLY A 870 -21.84 -2.31 -0.65
C GLY A 870 -21.29 -3.73 -0.83
N VAL A 871 -21.86 -4.74 -0.15
CA VAL A 871 -21.52 -6.16 -0.29
C VAL A 871 -22.41 -6.85 -1.34
N VAL A 872 -21.76 -7.48 -2.32
CA VAL A 872 -22.39 -8.09 -3.51
C VAL A 872 -22.71 -9.57 -3.29
N GLY A 873 -21.86 -10.28 -2.55
CA GLY A 873 -22.06 -11.69 -2.21
C GLY A 873 -20.85 -12.32 -1.53
N VAL A 874 -20.87 -13.64 -1.38
CA VAL A 874 -19.82 -14.42 -0.71
C VAL A 874 -19.63 -15.77 -1.39
N ARG A 875 -18.41 -16.30 -1.36
CA ARG A 875 -18.10 -17.66 -1.77
C ARG A 875 -17.29 -18.38 -0.71
N THR A 876 -17.82 -19.47 -0.16
CA THR A 876 -17.06 -20.42 0.66
C THR A 876 -16.21 -21.32 -0.23
N ILE A 877 -14.91 -21.41 0.05
CA ILE A 877 -13.94 -22.35 -0.52
C ILE A 877 -13.00 -22.83 0.62
N PRO A 878 -12.16 -23.87 0.44
CA PRO A 878 -11.37 -24.44 1.55
C PRO A 878 -10.50 -23.45 2.34
N GLN A 879 -10.11 -22.33 1.72
CA GLN A 879 -9.26 -21.28 2.30
C GLN A 879 -10.03 -20.23 3.12
N GLY A 880 -11.37 -20.25 3.10
CA GLY A 880 -12.25 -19.33 3.86
C GLY A 880 -13.46 -18.81 3.09
N ASN A 881 -14.12 -17.80 3.66
CA ASN A 881 -15.29 -17.15 3.08
C ASN A 881 -14.87 -15.87 2.35
N TYR A 882 -14.92 -15.88 1.01
CA TYR A 882 -14.49 -14.77 0.16
C TYR A 882 -15.67 -13.86 -0.18
N VAL A 883 -15.73 -12.68 0.42
CA VAL A 883 -16.76 -11.65 0.25
C VAL A 883 -16.42 -10.74 -0.92
N ALA A 884 -17.36 -10.60 -1.85
CA ALA A 884 -17.25 -9.73 -3.02
C ALA A 884 -17.83 -8.33 -2.74
N LEU A 885 -17.05 -7.30 -3.05
CA LEU A 885 -17.41 -5.89 -2.85
C LEU A 885 -17.85 -5.22 -4.15
N SER A 886 -18.71 -4.21 -4.02
CA SER A 886 -19.31 -3.48 -5.14
C SER A 886 -18.33 -2.56 -5.89
N GLY A 887 -17.21 -2.20 -5.28
CA GLY A 887 -16.30 -1.18 -5.79
C GLY A 887 -16.64 0.25 -5.37
N ALA A 888 -17.58 0.43 -4.42
CA ALA A 888 -17.88 1.74 -3.82
C ALA A 888 -16.74 2.22 -2.91
N ASP A 889 -16.52 3.55 -2.85
CA ASP A 889 -15.45 4.16 -2.03
C ASP A 889 -15.49 3.79 -0.55
N ARG A 890 -16.68 3.48 -0.01
CA ARG A 890 -16.88 3.03 1.37
C ARG A 890 -17.93 1.94 1.45
N VAL A 891 -17.56 0.84 2.08
CA VAL A 891 -18.39 -0.35 2.35
C VAL A 891 -18.57 -0.49 3.86
N VAL A 892 -19.77 -0.88 4.29
CA VAL A 892 -20.03 -1.28 5.68
C VAL A 892 -20.33 -2.77 5.67
N LEU A 893 -19.51 -3.55 6.37
CA LEU A 893 -19.62 -5.00 6.50
C LEU A 893 -20.02 -5.34 7.94
N LYS A 894 -21.19 -5.96 8.09
CA LYS A 894 -21.63 -6.60 9.33
C LYS A 894 -21.54 -8.12 9.15
N LEU A 895 -21.16 -8.83 10.21
CA LEU A 895 -20.90 -10.27 10.19
C LEU A 895 -21.97 -11.04 10.97
N ARG A 896 -22.26 -12.26 10.52
CA ARG A 896 -23.04 -13.28 11.24
C ARG A 896 -22.34 -14.64 11.18
N SER A 897 -22.73 -15.54 12.08
CA SER A 897 -22.14 -16.89 12.24
C SER A 897 -22.74 -17.96 11.31
N GLU A 898 -23.57 -17.57 10.34
CA GLU A 898 -24.33 -18.49 9.48
C GLU A 898 -24.32 -18.00 8.02
N PRO A 899 -24.37 -18.89 7.02
CA PRO A 899 -24.43 -18.50 5.61
C PRO A 899 -25.61 -17.57 5.27
N PRO A 900 -25.49 -16.67 4.28
CA PRO A 900 -26.57 -15.74 3.97
C PRO A 900 -27.80 -16.43 3.37
N GLU A 901 -28.98 -15.98 3.79
CA GLU A 901 -30.31 -16.43 3.32
C GLU A 901 -30.86 -15.54 2.18
N HIS A 902 -30.43 -14.28 2.09
CA HIS A 902 -30.83 -13.36 1.03
C HIS A 902 -30.15 -13.69 -0.31
N PRO A 903 -30.72 -13.32 -1.47
CA PRO A 903 -30.09 -13.51 -2.78
C PRO A 903 -28.75 -12.77 -2.91
N TYR A 904 -27.75 -13.43 -3.52
CA TYR A 904 -26.43 -12.85 -3.79
C TYR A 904 -25.69 -13.44 -5.00
N LEU A 905 -24.63 -12.73 -5.45
CA LEU A 905 -23.65 -13.25 -6.41
C LEU A 905 -22.67 -14.20 -5.71
N GLN A 906 -22.81 -15.51 -5.92
CA GLN A 906 -21.89 -16.50 -5.36
C GLN A 906 -20.58 -16.54 -6.15
N ARG A 907 -20.63 -16.33 -7.47
CA ARG A 907 -19.44 -16.36 -8.32
C ARG A 907 -19.63 -15.56 -9.61
N ALA A 908 -18.59 -14.89 -10.10
CA ALA A 908 -18.46 -14.46 -11.50
C ALA A 908 -17.05 -14.66 -12.05
N ASN A 909 -16.88 -14.77 -13.37
CA ASN A 909 -15.59 -14.65 -14.08
C ASN A 909 -15.37 -13.26 -14.70
N GLY A 910 -16.09 -12.26 -14.21
CA GLY A 910 -15.97 -10.86 -14.59
C GLY A 910 -16.15 -9.94 -13.39
N ARG A 911 -15.75 -8.68 -13.53
CA ARG A 911 -15.78 -7.64 -12.52
C ARG A 911 -17.17 -7.03 -12.38
N VAL A 912 -17.52 -6.55 -11.19
CA VAL A 912 -18.77 -5.81 -10.94
C VAL A 912 -18.66 -4.42 -11.56
N ALA A 913 -19.46 -4.16 -12.59
CA ALA A 913 -19.54 -2.86 -13.25
C ALA A 913 -20.60 -1.94 -12.62
N ALA A 914 -21.68 -2.52 -12.09
CA ALA A 914 -22.67 -1.86 -11.25
C ALA A 914 -23.37 -2.88 -10.34
N PHE A 915 -23.75 -2.46 -9.14
CA PHE A 915 -24.55 -3.26 -8.21
C PHE A 915 -25.47 -2.35 -7.39
N ARG A 916 -26.72 -2.77 -7.20
CA ARG A 916 -27.69 -2.08 -6.33
C ARG A 916 -28.57 -3.10 -5.63
N ARG A 917 -28.53 -3.14 -4.29
CA ARG A 917 -29.50 -3.94 -3.50
C ARG A 917 -30.84 -3.21 -3.47
N THR A 918 -31.93 -3.98 -3.48
CA THR A 918 -33.32 -3.50 -3.42
C THR A 918 -34.08 -4.28 -2.36
N ASP A 919 -35.23 -3.78 -1.90
CA ASP A 919 -36.00 -4.37 -0.80
C ASP A 919 -36.37 -5.86 -1.01
N GLY A 920 -36.48 -6.29 -2.27
CA GLY A 920 -36.77 -7.67 -2.67
C GLY A 920 -35.66 -8.39 -3.44
N GLY A 921 -34.43 -7.85 -3.52
CA GLY A 921 -33.36 -8.47 -4.31
C GLY A 921 -32.22 -7.53 -4.69
N PHE A 922 -31.76 -7.58 -5.95
CA PHE A 922 -30.70 -6.72 -6.45
C PHE A 922 -30.66 -6.59 -7.98
N ASP A 923 -30.05 -5.50 -8.45
CA ASP A 923 -29.57 -5.32 -9.81
C ASP A 923 -28.04 -5.50 -9.87
N LEU A 924 -27.56 -6.15 -10.94
CA LEU A 924 -26.15 -6.47 -11.17
C LEU A 924 -25.78 -6.28 -12.64
N LYS A 925 -24.63 -5.66 -12.89
CA LYS A 925 -23.97 -5.62 -14.19
C LYS A 925 -22.53 -6.10 -14.06
N LEU A 926 -22.12 -7.03 -14.90
CA LEU A 926 -20.75 -7.56 -14.93
C LEU A 926 -20.04 -7.17 -16.25
N LYS A 927 -18.72 -7.04 -16.17
CA LYS A 927 -17.81 -6.79 -17.30
C LYS A 927 -16.53 -7.61 -17.16
N GLY A 928 -16.02 -8.18 -18.25
CA GLY A 928 -14.76 -8.93 -18.22
C GLY A 928 -14.15 -9.12 -19.60
N GLU A 929 -13.01 -9.82 -19.65
CA GLU A 929 -12.24 -10.00 -20.90
C GLU A 929 -12.56 -11.29 -21.66
N VAL A 930 -13.51 -12.09 -21.17
CA VAL A 930 -13.96 -13.36 -21.75
C VAL A 930 -15.49 -13.45 -21.69
N PRO A 931 -16.14 -14.36 -22.45
CA PRO A 931 -17.57 -14.62 -22.31
C PRO A 931 -17.97 -14.89 -20.84
N LEU A 932 -18.95 -14.15 -20.36
CA LEU A 932 -19.25 -14.09 -18.93
C LEU A 932 -20.06 -15.28 -18.42
N ARG A 933 -19.75 -15.71 -17.20
CA ARG A 933 -20.44 -16.74 -16.43
C ARG A 933 -20.58 -16.27 -14.99
N ALA A 934 -21.79 -16.35 -14.46
CA ALA A 934 -22.08 -16.04 -13.07
C ALA A 934 -22.95 -17.13 -12.43
N THR A 935 -22.84 -17.27 -11.12
CA THR A 935 -23.64 -18.17 -10.29
C THR A 935 -24.30 -17.34 -9.20
N LEU A 936 -25.64 -17.36 -9.15
CA LEU A 936 -26.44 -16.65 -8.15
C LEU A 936 -26.97 -17.66 -7.13
N ALA A 937 -26.80 -17.38 -5.85
CA ALA A 937 -27.28 -18.24 -4.75
C ALA A 937 -28.48 -17.59 -4.03
N GLN A 938 -29.24 -18.42 -3.31
CA GLN A 938 -30.51 -18.05 -2.64
C GLN A 938 -31.52 -17.38 -3.57
N VAL A 939 -31.70 -17.95 -4.75
CA VAL A 939 -32.64 -17.48 -5.81
C VAL A 939 -33.75 -18.49 -6.12
N GLY A 940 -34.08 -19.37 -5.18
CA GLY A 940 -35.09 -20.42 -5.35
C GLY A 940 -36.45 -19.85 -5.75
N ASP A 941 -37.01 -19.01 -4.87
CA ASP A 941 -38.30 -18.33 -5.01
C ASP A 941 -38.24 -17.01 -5.79
N CYS A 942 -37.08 -16.72 -6.40
CA CYS A 942 -36.82 -15.45 -7.07
C CYS A 942 -36.97 -15.54 -8.60
N ARG A 943 -37.44 -14.45 -9.20
CA ARG A 943 -37.43 -14.24 -10.64
C ARG A 943 -36.11 -13.61 -11.05
N VAL A 944 -35.33 -14.32 -11.88
CA VAL A 944 -34.05 -13.84 -12.42
C VAL A 944 -34.26 -13.38 -13.87
N SER A 945 -34.11 -12.07 -14.10
CA SER A 945 -34.10 -11.47 -15.44
C SER A 945 -32.66 -11.16 -15.84
N ALA A 946 -32.13 -11.90 -16.81
CA ALA A 946 -30.75 -11.74 -17.29
C ALA A 946 -30.74 -11.73 -18.83
N PRO A 947 -30.83 -10.54 -19.47
CA PRO A 947 -30.88 -10.42 -20.93
C PRO A 947 -29.65 -11.05 -21.60
N GLY A 948 -29.87 -11.86 -22.64
CA GLY A 948 -28.80 -12.52 -23.39
C GLY A 948 -28.08 -13.65 -22.65
N ALA A 949 -28.46 -13.99 -21.41
CA ALA A 949 -27.92 -15.14 -20.68
C ALA A 949 -28.71 -16.41 -20.99
N ARG A 950 -28.00 -17.52 -21.19
CA ARG A 950 -28.56 -18.85 -20.98
C ARG A 950 -28.64 -19.09 -19.47
N GLN A 951 -29.83 -19.35 -18.94
CA GLN A 951 -30.03 -19.67 -17.54
C GLN A 951 -30.11 -21.18 -17.33
N THR A 952 -29.45 -21.69 -16.29
CA THR A 952 -29.56 -23.09 -15.85
C THR A 952 -29.75 -23.12 -14.34
N ARG A 953 -30.90 -23.63 -13.86
CA ARG A 953 -31.11 -23.91 -12.43
C ARG A 953 -30.21 -25.08 -12.03
N GLN A 954 -29.48 -24.91 -10.93
CA GLN A 954 -28.68 -25.97 -10.31
C GLN A 954 -29.42 -26.48 -9.07
N PRO A 955 -29.41 -27.79 -8.77
CA PRO A 955 -30.22 -28.37 -7.68
C PRO A 955 -29.99 -27.73 -6.31
N ASP A 956 -28.73 -27.43 -5.96
CA ASP A 956 -28.32 -27.02 -4.62
C ASP A 956 -27.58 -25.65 -4.58
N SER A 957 -27.46 -24.98 -5.73
CA SER A 957 -26.56 -23.83 -5.93
C SER A 957 -27.18 -22.68 -6.75
N GLY A 958 -28.51 -22.64 -6.84
CA GLY A 958 -29.26 -21.51 -7.39
C GLY A 958 -29.27 -21.46 -8.92
N VAL A 959 -28.89 -20.33 -9.52
CA VAL A 959 -28.99 -20.11 -10.98
C VAL A 959 -27.62 -19.78 -11.57
N GLN A 960 -27.18 -20.61 -12.51
CA GLN A 960 -26.07 -20.35 -13.41
C GLN A 960 -26.55 -19.49 -14.59
N LEU A 961 -25.79 -18.44 -14.90
CA LEU A 961 -26.01 -17.53 -16.01
C LEU A 961 -24.78 -17.56 -16.93
N ASP A 962 -24.95 -17.92 -18.19
CA ASP A 962 -23.88 -17.92 -19.21
C ASP A 962 -24.21 -16.93 -20.33
N TRP A 963 -23.38 -15.92 -20.54
CA TRP A 963 -23.47 -14.97 -21.66
C TRP A 963 -22.41 -15.29 -22.72
N GLY A 964 -22.76 -15.15 -24.00
CA GLY A 964 -21.78 -15.14 -25.10
C GLY A 964 -20.93 -13.86 -25.16
N ASN A 965 -21.29 -12.85 -24.36
CA ASN A 965 -20.73 -11.49 -24.38
C ASN A 965 -19.82 -11.22 -23.17
N ARG A 966 -19.02 -10.17 -23.30
CA ARG A 966 -18.08 -9.64 -22.28
C ARG A 966 -18.69 -8.60 -21.33
N GLU A 967 -19.95 -8.23 -21.56
CA GLU A 967 -20.78 -7.39 -20.69
C GLU A 967 -22.19 -7.98 -20.66
N THR A 968 -22.84 -7.96 -19.50
CA THR A 968 -24.10 -8.72 -19.26
C THR A 968 -25.37 -7.97 -19.64
N GLY A 969 -25.30 -6.66 -19.84
CA GLY A 969 -26.45 -5.79 -19.61
C GLY A 969 -26.86 -5.79 -18.13
N ASP A 970 -28.03 -5.24 -17.82
CA ASP A 970 -28.54 -5.19 -16.45
C ASP A 970 -29.30 -6.48 -16.14
N ALA A 971 -28.80 -7.24 -15.14
CA ALA A 971 -29.45 -8.43 -14.63
C ALA A 971 -30.13 -8.11 -13.30
N THR A 972 -31.42 -8.42 -13.18
CA THR A 972 -32.25 -8.13 -12.01
C THR A 972 -32.71 -9.43 -11.36
N VAL A 973 -32.56 -9.52 -10.05
CA VAL A 973 -33.13 -10.56 -9.19
C VAL A 973 -34.24 -9.94 -8.35
N LEU A 974 -35.44 -10.50 -8.42
CA LEU A 974 -36.59 -10.09 -7.62
C LEU A 974 -37.23 -11.31 -6.95
N CYS A 975 -37.14 -11.37 -5.63
CA CYS A 975 -37.78 -12.37 -4.77
C CYS A 975 -39.17 -11.92 -4.34
N ARG A 976 -39.94 -12.83 -3.73
CA ARG A 976 -41.30 -12.59 -3.24
C ARG A 976 -41.35 -12.45 -1.72
#